data_AF-A0A1W9Z666-F1
#
_entry.id   AF-A0A1W9Z666-F1
#
_cell.length_a   1.000
_cell.length_b   1.000
_cell.length_c   1.000
_cell.angle_alpha   90.00
_cell.angle_beta   90.00
_cell.angle_gamma   90.00
#
_symmetry.space_group_name_H-M   'P 1'
#
loop_
_entity.id
_entity.type
_entity.pdbx_description
1 polymer ?
#
loop_
_entity_poly.entity_id
_entity_poly.type
_entity_poly.pdbx_seq_one_letter_code
_entity_poly.pdbx_strand_id
1 'polypeptide(L)'
;MYRTGDVVRWGAGGQLEFLGRADEQVKIRGHRVEPGEVSAVLAGVEGVDQAVVIAREDRPGDRRLVGYVTGSADPVAVRGQLGAQLPPYMVPAAVVVLARLPLTLNGKLDVKALPVPEYGGVEAYRAPSTPVEEIVAGVFAEVLGVERVGVDDSFFDLGGDSLLAMRVVAGVNAALGVGLGVRVLFDAPTVGQLVGCVGVGGGVRASVMAVDERPAVVPLSFAQSRLWFVDQLEGPSAVYNVPVVWRLGGALDVVALGQGLVDVVGRHESLRTVFVAVEGVPQQVVVPVEQVDVGWGVVDARGWSGARLEEALAASVRYTFDLASEIPFRAELFVVGEQQHVLVVTMHHIAADGVSMGPLAADLGVAYASRCGGHAPRWAGLAVQYVDYTLWQREQLGDLADPESGVGAQLRYWHDALVGMAERLPLPTDRPYPPVADYRGATVGIEWPVDLQQRVARVAREHHGTAFMVVQAALSVLLSKISGSSDVAVGIPVAGRGDPALDELVGFFVNTLVLRVELVGDPSFAEVLAQVRARCVAAIEHQDVPFEAVVDRLNPARSLAHHPLVQVGLAWQNTGVVVPVLGDLDITAVSMHTQTSRMDLTFSLAERFTETGEPAGIGGAVEYRSDVFDEASICTLIDRFERVLVGLVEDPQARVSSVEVVDEVEGARLDVLG
;
A
#
# COMPACT_ATOMS: atom_id res chain seq x y z
N MET A 1 39.27 -33.78 -16.79
CA MET A 1 37.78 -33.91 -16.75
C MET A 1 37.23 -33.43 -18.08
N TYR A 2 36.19 -34.08 -18.61
CA TYR A 2 35.46 -33.66 -19.82
C TYR A 2 34.11 -33.10 -19.38
N ARG A 3 33.77 -31.87 -19.80
CA ARG A 3 32.51 -31.22 -19.42
C ARG A 3 31.40 -31.72 -20.35
N THR A 4 30.53 -32.59 -19.85
CA THR A 4 29.44 -33.19 -20.65
C THR A 4 28.28 -32.21 -20.89
N GLY A 5 28.09 -31.25 -19.98
CA GLY A 5 26.93 -30.35 -19.99
C GLY A 5 25.67 -30.97 -19.40
N ASP A 6 25.76 -32.17 -18.84
CA ASP A 6 24.65 -32.86 -18.17
C ASP A 6 24.55 -32.43 -16.70
N VAL A 7 23.33 -32.20 -16.22
CA VAL A 7 23.02 -31.97 -14.81
C VAL A 7 22.62 -33.30 -14.19
N VAL A 8 23.33 -33.69 -13.14
CA VAL A 8 23.11 -34.95 -12.43
C VAL A 8 23.11 -34.69 -10.92
N ARG A 9 22.37 -35.51 -10.17
CA ARG A 9 22.36 -35.49 -8.69
C ARG A 9 22.70 -36.88 -8.15
N TRP A 10 23.39 -36.91 -7.02
CA TRP A 10 23.65 -38.17 -6.31
C TRP A 10 22.41 -38.63 -5.54
N GLY A 11 21.96 -39.86 -5.78
CA GLY A 11 20.94 -40.53 -4.98
C GLY A 11 21.52 -41.09 -3.67
N ALA A 12 20.64 -41.37 -2.71
CA ALA A 12 21.03 -41.87 -1.37
C ALA A 12 21.82 -43.20 -1.38
N GLY A 13 21.75 -43.97 -2.48
CA GLY A 13 22.49 -45.22 -2.68
C GLY A 13 23.81 -45.09 -3.43
N GLY A 14 24.25 -43.87 -3.80
CA GLY A 14 25.50 -43.65 -4.52
C GLY A 14 25.40 -43.84 -6.05
N GLN A 15 24.20 -43.84 -6.63
CA GLN A 15 23.97 -43.72 -8.07
C GLN A 15 23.81 -42.25 -8.51
N LEU A 16 24.14 -41.96 -9.77
CA LEU A 16 23.90 -40.64 -10.37
C LEU A 16 22.56 -40.65 -11.12
N GLU A 17 21.64 -39.80 -10.70
CA GLU A 17 20.37 -39.54 -11.36
C GLU A 17 20.58 -38.40 -12.38
N PHE A 18 20.24 -38.67 -13.64
CA PHE A 18 20.26 -37.67 -14.71
C PHE A 18 19.04 -36.77 -14.60
N LEU A 19 19.28 -35.46 -14.49
CA LEU A 19 18.23 -34.45 -14.34
C LEU A 19 17.97 -33.67 -15.64
N GLY A 20 18.93 -33.62 -16.56
CA GLY A 20 18.78 -32.93 -17.84
C GLY A 20 20.11 -32.40 -18.36
N ARG A 21 20.08 -31.48 -19.34
CA ARG A 21 21.27 -30.77 -19.81
C ARG A 21 21.23 -29.29 -19.42
N ALA A 22 22.39 -28.75 -19.05
CA ALA A 22 22.55 -27.36 -18.62
C ALA A 22 22.24 -26.33 -19.72
N ASP A 23 22.20 -26.75 -20.99
CA ASP A 23 21.90 -25.95 -22.17
C ASP A 23 20.43 -26.02 -22.63
N GLU A 24 19.57 -26.81 -21.99
CA GLU A 24 18.14 -26.96 -22.33
C GLU A 24 17.18 -26.18 -21.42
N GLN A 25 17.71 -25.50 -20.40
CA GLN A 25 16.94 -24.57 -19.57
C GLN A 25 16.53 -23.34 -20.37
N VAL A 26 15.24 -22.99 -20.28
CA VAL A 26 14.64 -21.89 -21.03
C VAL A 26 14.09 -20.84 -20.06
N LYS A 27 14.14 -19.57 -20.46
CA LYS A 27 13.44 -18.50 -19.72
C LYS A 27 12.05 -18.31 -20.32
N ILE A 28 11.02 -18.47 -19.51
CA ILE A 28 9.61 -18.28 -19.86
C ILE A 28 9.04 -17.26 -18.86
N ARG A 29 8.62 -16.09 -19.34
CA ARG A 29 8.08 -15.00 -18.50
C ARG A 29 8.95 -14.67 -17.27
N GLY A 30 10.27 -14.57 -17.47
CA GLY A 30 11.24 -14.30 -16.39
C GLY A 30 11.70 -15.55 -15.62
N HIS A 31 10.91 -16.62 -15.57
CA HIS A 31 11.23 -17.83 -14.83
C HIS A 31 12.13 -18.79 -15.61
N ARG A 32 13.07 -19.44 -14.91
CA ARG A 32 13.93 -20.49 -15.46
C ARG A 32 13.19 -21.82 -15.37
N VAL A 33 12.83 -22.40 -16.51
CA VAL A 33 12.05 -23.63 -16.60
C VAL A 33 12.86 -24.73 -17.29
N GLU A 34 12.72 -25.96 -16.80
CA GLU A 34 13.22 -27.17 -17.43
C GLU A 34 12.07 -27.88 -18.18
N PRO A 35 12.02 -27.82 -19.53
CA PRO A 35 10.93 -28.44 -20.28
C PRO A 35 10.84 -29.96 -20.08
N GLY A 36 11.94 -30.62 -19.69
CA GLY A 36 11.97 -32.03 -19.34
C GLY A 36 11.12 -32.38 -18.12
N GLU A 37 11.08 -31.50 -17.11
CA GLU A 37 10.25 -31.67 -15.91
C GLU A 37 8.76 -31.63 -16.27
N VAL A 38 8.37 -30.63 -17.05
CA VAL A 38 6.98 -30.49 -17.56
C VAL A 38 6.62 -31.68 -18.46
N SER A 39 7.56 -32.19 -19.24
CA SER A 39 7.35 -33.38 -20.08
C SER A 39 7.10 -34.64 -19.25
N ALA A 40 7.78 -34.80 -18.12
CA ALA A 40 7.59 -35.94 -17.23
C ALA A 40 6.21 -35.92 -16.56
N VAL A 41 5.75 -34.75 -16.11
CA VAL A 41 4.39 -34.58 -15.55
C VAL A 41 3.33 -34.80 -16.63
N LEU A 42 3.54 -34.27 -17.84
CA LEU A 42 2.64 -34.46 -18.98
C LEU A 42 2.54 -35.94 -19.42
N ALA A 43 3.62 -36.70 -19.33
CA ALA A 43 3.62 -38.14 -19.61
C ALA A 43 2.86 -38.97 -18.56
N GLY A 44 2.63 -38.41 -17.37
CA GLY A 44 1.88 -39.07 -16.29
C GLY A 44 0.36 -38.95 -16.40
N VAL A 45 -0.15 -38.20 -17.37
CA VAL A 45 -1.59 -37.97 -17.57
C VAL A 45 -2.24 -39.17 -18.26
N GLU A 46 -3.41 -39.60 -17.76
CA GLU A 46 -4.17 -40.72 -18.33
C GLU A 46 -4.53 -40.47 -19.80
N GLY A 47 -4.23 -41.43 -20.68
CA GLY A 47 -4.46 -41.33 -22.12
C GLY A 47 -3.34 -40.71 -22.94
N VAL A 48 -2.20 -40.34 -22.31
CA VAL A 48 -0.98 -39.89 -22.98
C VAL A 48 0.01 -41.07 -23.10
N ASP A 49 0.41 -41.41 -24.33
CA ASP A 49 1.37 -42.49 -24.60
C ASP A 49 2.82 -41.98 -24.64
N GLN A 50 3.04 -40.79 -25.21
CA GLN A 50 4.33 -40.09 -25.26
C GLN A 50 4.09 -38.59 -25.11
N ALA A 51 4.98 -37.89 -24.42
CA ALA A 51 4.92 -36.46 -24.23
C ALA A 51 6.28 -35.81 -24.44
N VAL A 52 6.28 -34.63 -25.06
CA VAL A 52 7.45 -33.76 -25.08
C VAL A 52 7.04 -32.30 -25.04
N VAL A 53 7.71 -31.51 -24.20
CA VAL A 53 7.51 -30.08 -24.06
C VAL A 53 8.72 -29.36 -24.61
N ILE A 54 8.49 -28.35 -25.43
CA ILE A 54 9.53 -27.49 -25.97
C ILE A 54 9.20 -26.02 -25.75
N ALA A 55 10.21 -25.18 -25.65
CA ALA A 55 10.03 -23.73 -25.78
C ALA A 55 10.00 -23.36 -27.27
N ARG A 56 8.93 -22.71 -27.69
CA ARG A 56 8.78 -22.15 -29.03
C ARG A 56 8.75 -20.63 -28.97
N GLU A 57 9.29 -20.01 -30.01
CA GLU A 57 9.25 -18.57 -30.25
C GLU A 57 8.66 -18.35 -31.64
N ASP A 58 7.33 -18.30 -31.75
CA ASP A 58 6.65 -18.11 -33.03
C ASP A 58 6.49 -16.60 -33.38
N ARG A 59 6.68 -15.71 -32.40
CA ARG A 59 6.82 -14.25 -32.57
C ARG A 59 8.09 -13.77 -31.85
N PRO A 60 8.86 -12.81 -32.41
CA PRO A 60 10.08 -12.33 -31.76
C PRO A 60 9.83 -11.83 -30.33
N GLY A 61 10.56 -12.38 -29.36
CA GLY A 61 10.45 -12.01 -27.94
C GLY A 61 9.36 -12.74 -27.14
N ASP A 62 8.50 -13.54 -27.77
CA ASP A 62 7.38 -14.24 -27.12
C ASP A 62 7.64 -15.74 -27.04
N ARG A 63 8.48 -16.14 -26.07
CA ARG A 63 8.81 -17.55 -25.81
C ARG A 63 7.76 -18.22 -24.93
N ARG A 64 7.20 -19.33 -25.41
CA ARG A 64 6.13 -20.09 -24.76
C ARG A 64 6.45 -21.58 -24.73
N LEU A 65 5.99 -22.27 -23.69
CA LEU A 65 6.04 -23.73 -23.65
C LEU A 65 4.91 -24.33 -24.49
N VAL A 66 5.21 -25.35 -25.27
CA VAL A 66 4.22 -26.11 -26.05
C VAL A 66 4.44 -27.59 -25.79
N GLY A 67 3.39 -28.28 -25.36
CA GLY A 67 3.38 -29.72 -25.15
C GLY A 67 2.90 -30.45 -26.40
N TYR A 68 3.62 -31.47 -26.83
CA TYR A 68 3.22 -32.37 -27.90
C TYR A 68 3.03 -33.76 -27.31
N VAL A 69 1.84 -34.32 -27.51
CA VAL A 69 1.47 -35.63 -26.95
C VAL A 69 1.01 -36.57 -28.04
N THR A 70 1.16 -37.87 -27.81
CA THR A 70 0.50 -38.92 -28.58
C THR A 70 -0.48 -39.66 -27.68
N GLY A 71 -1.55 -40.23 -28.24
CA GLY A 71 -2.56 -40.98 -27.47
C GLY A 71 -3.96 -40.43 -27.69
N SER A 72 -4.87 -40.77 -26.77
CA SER A 72 -6.30 -40.39 -26.84
C SER A 72 -6.70 -39.28 -25.86
N ALA A 73 -5.74 -38.69 -25.15
CA ALA A 73 -6.00 -37.65 -24.17
C ALA A 73 -6.58 -36.38 -24.82
N ASP A 74 -7.56 -35.77 -24.16
CA ASP A 74 -8.14 -34.48 -24.55
C ASP A 74 -7.19 -33.33 -24.15
N PRO A 75 -6.67 -32.53 -25.10
CA PRO A 75 -5.76 -31.40 -24.82
C PRO A 75 -6.24 -30.43 -23.74
N VAL A 76 -7.55 -30.17 -23.66
CA VAL A 76 -8.11 -29.21 -22.69
C VAL A 76 -8.09 -29.80 -21.29
N ALA A 77 -8.51 -31.06 -21.14
CA ALA A 77 -8.50 -31.77 -19.87
C ALA A 77 -7.07 -31.97 -19.33
N VAL A 78 -6.13 -32.32 -20.22
CA VAL A 78 -4.70 -32.48 -19.90
C VAL A 78 -4.13 -31.19 -19.32
N ARG A 79 -4.42 -30.04 -19.94
CA ARG A 79 -3.90 -28.75 -19.49
C ARG A 79 -4.50 -28.32 -18.14
N GLY A 80 -5.77 -28.60 -17.90
CA GLY A 80 -6.41 -28.38 -16.60
C GLY A 80 -5.76 -29.21 -15.48
N GLN A 81 -5.43 -30.48 -15.76
CA GLN A 81 -4.71 -31.34 -14.81
C GLN A 81 -3.27 -30.88 -14.55
N LEU A 82 -2.57 -30.39 -15.58
CA LEU A 82 -1.25 -29.77 -15.39
C LEU A 82 -1.32 -28.53 -14.50
N GLY A 83 -2.34 -27.68 -14.67
CA GLY A 83 -2.53 -26.48 -13.84
C GLY A 83 -2.81 -26.77 -12.36
N ALA A 84 -3.27 -27.97 -12.02
CA ALA A 84 -3.44 -28.41 -10.64
C ALA A 84 -2.12 -28.94 -10.00
N GLN A 85 -1.11 -29.25 -10.81
CA GLN A 85 0.14 -29.89 -10.38
C GLN A 85 1.39 -29.03 -10.60
N LEU A 86 1.31 -28.05 -11.49
CA LEU A 86 2.42 -27.18 -11.88
C LEU A 86 2.08 -25.70 -11.66
N PRO A 87 3.08 -24.87 -11.32
CA PRO A 87 2.91 -23.42 -11.30
C PRO A 87 2.44 -22.88 -12.66
N PRO A 88 1.66 -21.78 -12.72
CA PRO A 88 1.10 -21.26 -13.97
C PRO A 88 2.11 -21.03 -15.10
N TYR A 89 3.34 -20.59 -14.78
CA TYR A 89 4.39 -20.35 -15.76
C TYR A 89 5.04 -21.62 -16.35
N MET A 90 4.83 -22.78 -15.73
CA MET A 90 5.29 -24.09 -16.22
C MET A 90 4.24 -24.83 -17.06
N VAL A 91 2.98 -24.41 -17.01
CA VAL A 91 1.89 -25.01 -17.80
C VAL A 91 2.07 -24.64 -19.28
N PRO A 92 2.16 -25.62 -20.21
CA PRO A 92 2.26 -25.33 -21.63
C PRO A 92 1.10 -24.45 -22.12
N ALA A 93 1.43 -23.46 -22.95
CA ALA A 93 0.46 -22.54 -23.56
C ALA A 93 -0.46 -23.24 -24.57
N ALA A 94 -0.02 -24.38 -25.11
CA ALA A 94 -0.83 -25.26 -25.95
C ALA A 94 -0.39 -26.72 -25.77
N VAL A 95 -1.34 -27.65 -25.91
CA VAL A 95 -1.10 -29.10 -26.00
C VAL A 95 -1.58 -29.58 -27.36
N VAL A 96 -0.69 -30.19 -28.15
CA VAL A 96 -0.98 -30.66 -29.51
C VAL A 96 -0.91 -32.18 -29.55
N VAL A 97 -2.02 -32.82 -29.93
CA VAL A 97 -2.08 -34.27 -30.11
C VAL A 97 -1.58 -34.63 -31.50
N LEU A 98 -0.59 -35.53 -31.56
CA LEU A 98 -0.01 -36.06 -32.79
C LEU A 98 -0.27 -37.56 -32.88
N ALA A 99 -0.42 -38.07 -34.10
CA ALA A 99 -0.46 -39.51 -34.32
C ALA A 99 0.86 -40.20 -33.96
N ARG A 100 1.99 -39.48 -34.06
CA ARG A 100 3.33 -39.91 -33.65
C ARG A 100 4.27 -38.71 -33.53
N LEU A 101 5.26 -38.79 -32.64
CA LEU A 101 6.33 -37.79 -32.59
C LEU A 101 7.26 -37.92 -33.81
N PRO A 102 7.60 -36.81 -34.50
CA PRO A 102 8.54 -36.83 -35.61
C PRO A 102 9.97 -37.01 -35.09
N LEU A 103 10.69 -37.99 -35.63
CA LEU A 103 12.07 -38.29 -35.27
C LEU A 103 12.99 -38.10 -36.48
N THR A 104 14.18 -37.57 -36.23
CA THR A 104 15.31 -37.52 -37.18
C THR A 104 15.82 -38.92 -37.50
N LEU A 105 16.65 -39.06 -38.55
CA LEU A 105 17.29 -40.33 -38.94
C LEU A 105 18.13 -40.97 -37.81
N ASN A 106 18.55 -40.20 -36.81
CA ASN A 106 19.31 -40.65 -35.65
C ASN A 106 18.43 -40.97 -34.43
N GLY A 107 17.11 -41.00 -34.58
CA GLY A 107 16.16 -41.32 -33.50
C GLY A 107 15.89 -40.21 -32.50
N LYS A 108 16.40 -38.99 -32.71
CA LYS A 108 16.11 -37.81 -31.87
C LYS A 108 14.88 -37.05 -32.37
N LEU A 109 14.16 -36.37 -31.48
CA LEU A 109 13.02 -35.51 -31.83
C LEU A 109 13.41 -34.48 -32.90
N ASP A 110 12.64 -34.43 -33.98
CA ASP A 110 12.77 -33.39 -35.00
C ASP A 110 11.89 -32.20 -34.66
N VAL A 111 12.46 -31.25 -33.91
CA VAL A 111 11.77 -30.03 -33.44
C VAL A 111 11.25 -29.18 -34.61
N LYS A 112 11.92 -29.22 -35.77
CA LYS A 112 11.50 -28.44 -36.95
C LYS A 112 10.29 -29.03 -37.66
N ALA A 113 10.07 -30.33 -37.51
CA ALA A 113 8.93 -31.05 -38.07
C ALA A 113 7.68 -31.01 -37.19
N LEU A 114 7.76 -30.42 -35.98
CA LEU A 114 6.61 -30.27 -35.10
C LEU A 114 5.65 -29.19 -35.62
N PRO A 115 4.34 -29.50 -35.74
CA PRO A 115 3.37 -28.55 -36.24
C PRO A 115 3.27 -27.32 -35.32
N VAL A 116 2.97 -26.19 -35.93
CA VAL A 116 2.68 -24.95 -35.19
C VAL A 116 1.34 -25.14 -34.50
N PRO A 117 1.24 -24.98 -33.17
CA PRO A 117 -0.03 -25.09 -32.47
C PRO A 117 -1.00 -24.00 -32.95
N GLU A 118 -2.24 -24.38 -33.20
CA GLU A 118 -3.33 -23.41 -33.25
C GLU A 118 -3.61 -23.00 -31.81
N TYR A 119 -3.28 -21.76 -31.44
CA TYR A 119 -3.47 -21.21 -30.10
C TYR A 119 -4.96 -20.90 -29.82
N GLY A 120 -5.84 -21.86 -30.09
CA GLY A 120 -7.26 -21.81 -29.80
C GLY A 120 -7.52 -22.01 -28.31
N GLY A 121 -7.67 -20.91 -27.58
CA GLY A 121 -8.39 -20.86 -26.31
C GLY A 121 -7.59 -21.16 -25.03
N VAL A 122 -7.74 -20.25 -24.06
CA VAL A 122 -7.56 -20.40 -22.60
C VAL A 122 -6.15 -20.16 -22.02
N GLU A 123 -5.55 -19.02 -22.27
CA GLU A 123 -5.23 -18.10 -21.16
C GLU A 123 -6.11 -16.87 -21.43
N ALA A 124 -6.98 -16.53 -20.48
CA ALA A 124 -8.22 -15.79 -20.68
C ALA A 124 -8.05 -14.29 -20.95
N TYR A 125 -7.17 -13.91 -21.89
CA TYR A 125 -7.25 -12.57 -22.47
C TYR A 125 -8.45 -12.50 -23.41
N ARG A 126 -9.62 -12.24 -22.83
CA ARG A 126 -10.77 -11.74 -23.56
C ARG A 126 -10.58 -10.24 -23.70
N ALA A 127 -10.35 -9.75 -24.92
CA ALA A 127 -10.27 -8.32 -25.14
C ALA A 127 -11.63 -7.65 -24.84
N PRO A 128 -11.64 -6.41 -24.31
CA PRO A 128 -12.84 -5.59 -24.27
C PRO A 128 -13.51 -5.53 -25.64
N SER A 129 -14.82 -5.75 -25.66
CA SER A 129 -15.61 -5.88 -26.88
C SER A 129 -16.72 -4.85 -26.98
N THR A 130 -17.04 -4.19 -25.87
CA THR A 130 -18.03 -3.12 -25.79
C THR A 130 -17.35 -1.81 -25.35
N PRO A 131 -17.91 -0.64 -25.72
CA PRO A 131 -17.35 0.64 -25.29
C PRO A 131 -17.25 0.78 -23.76
N VAL A 132 -18.18 0.17 -23.02
CA VAL A 132 -18.16 0.21 -21.55
C VAL A 132 -17.05 -0.70 -21.00
N GLU A 133 -16.87 -1.90 -21.56
CA GLU A 133 -15.73 -2.76 -21.22
C GLU A 133 -14.39 -2.08 -21.54
N GLU A 134 -14.27 -1.37 -22.67
CA GLU A 134 -13.07 -0.63 -23.06
C GLU A 134 -12.73 0.48 -22.07
N ILE A 135 -13.73 1.26 -21.66
CA ILE A 135 -13.57 2.33 -20.67
C ILE A 135 -13.13 1.75 -19.32
N VAL A 136 -13.83 0.72 -18.82
CA VAL A 136 -13.51 0.12 -17.51
C VAL A 136 -12.13 -0.54 -17.52
N ALA A 137 -11.79 -1.28 -18.59
CA ALA A 137 -10.46 -1.87 -18.75
C ALA A 137 -9.35 -0.80 -18.87
N GLY A 138 -9.64 0.32 -19.54
CA GLY A 138 -8.73 1.47 -19.63
C GLY A 138 -8.46 2.09 -18.26
N VAL A 139 -9.50 2.29 -17.45
CA VAL A 139 -9.36 2.80 -16.07
C VAL A 139 -8.57 1.82 -15.19
N PHE A 140 -8.82 0.51 -15.31
CA PHE A 140 -8.01 -0.50 -14.59
C PHE A 140 -6.54 -0.41 -15.00
N ALA A 141 -6.26 -0.36 -16.31
CA ALA A 141 -4.90 -0.31 -16.85
C ALA A 141 -4.14 0.93 -16.35
N GLU A 142 -4.79 2.10 -16.39
CA GLU A 142 -4.21 3.36 -15.93
C GLU A 142 -3.91 3.35 -14.43
N VAL A 143 -4.86 2.91 -13.61
CA VAL A 143 -4.70 2.91 -12.15
C VAL A 143 -3.69 1.87 -11.68
N LEU A 144 -3.66 0.69 -12.33
CA LEU A 144 -2.72 -0.39 -12.00
C LEU A 144 -1.34 -0.20 -12.64
N GLY A 145 -1.20 0.73 -13.59
CA GLY A 145 0.05 0.94 -14.34
C GLY A 145 0.42 -0.24 -15.25
N VAL A 146 -0.56 -0.99 -15.75
CA VAL A 146 -0.34 -2.15 -16.64
C VAL A 146 -0.71 -1.81 -18.09
N GLU A 147 0.00 -2.40 -19.06
CA GLU A 147 -0.23 -2.08 -20.47
C GLU A 147 -1.60 -2.53 -20.98
N ARG A 148 -2.13 -3.66 -20.47
CA ARG A 148 -3.38 -4.27 -20.94
C ARG A 148 -4.11 -5.01 -19.82
N VAL A 149 -5.43 -4.88 -19.84
CA VAL A 149 -6.36 -5.58 -18.94
C VAL A 149 -7.42 -6.27 -19.79
N GLY A 150 -7.56 -7.59 -19.62
CA GLY A 150 -8.61 -8.41 -20.20
C GLY A 150 -9.94 -8.30 -19.45
N VAL A 151 -11.04 -8.66 -20.10
CA VAL A 151 -12.38 -8.55 -19.52
C VAL A 151 -12.56 -9.44 -18.29
N ASP A 152 -11.86 -10.57 -18.26
CA ASP A 152 -11.93 -11.57 -17.20
C ASP A 152 -10.75 -11.44 -16.20
N ASP A 153 -9.89 -10.43 -16.37
CA ASP A 153 -8.78 -10.19 -15.44
C ASP A 153 -9.33 -9.53 -14.16
N SER A 154 -9.02 -10.14 -13.02
CA SER A 154 -9.39 -9.64 -11.70
C SER A 154 -8.50 -8.48 -11.30
N PHE A 155 -9.11 -7.38 -10.84
CA PHE A 155 -8.44 -6.20 -10.33
C PHE A 155 -7.37 -6.53 -9.27
N PHE A 156 -7.72 -7.41 -8.32
CA PHE A 156 -6.84 -7.79 -7.21
C PHE A 156 -5.72 -8.75 -7.64
N ASP A 157 -5.96 -9.57 -8.67
CA ASP A 157 -4.93 -10.48 -9.21
C ASP A 157 -3.85 -9.71 -9.99
N LEU A 158 -4.21 -8.55 -10.55
CA LEU A 158 -3.31 -7.63 -11.23
C LEU A 158 -2.53 -6.69 -10.28
N GLY A 159 -2.60 -6.92 -8.97
CA GLY A 159 -1.88 -6.13 -7.96
C GLY A 159 -2.67 -4.93 -7.42
N GLY A 160 -3.97 -4.85 -7.71
CA GLY A 160 -4.86 -3.85 -7.12
C GLY A 160 -4.98 -4.03 -5.61
N ASP A 161 -4.85 -2.93 -4.86
CA ASP A 161 -5.11 -2.88 -3.43
C ASP A 161 -6.35 -2.02 -3.10
N SER A 162 -6.65 -1.86 -1.81
CA SER A 162 -7.82 -1.09 -1.36
C SER A 162 -7.74 0.41 -1.71
N LEU A 163 -6.55 0.99 -1.84
CA LEU A 163 -6.36 2.38 -2.26
C LEU A 163 -6.63 2.51 -3.76
N LEU A 164 -6.06 1.62 -4.56
CA LEU A 164 -6.28 1.58 -6.00
C LEU A 164 -7.75 1.25 -6.33
N ALA A 165 -8.42 0.43 -5.52
CA ALA A 165 -9.84 0.11 -5.68
C ALA A 165 -10.71 1.38 -5.63
N MET A 166 -10.44 2.30 -4.70
CA MET A 166 -11.14 3.58 -4.61
C MET A 166 -10.91 4.43 -5.86
N ARG A 167 -9.66 4.49 -6.35
CA ARG A 167 -9.30 5.25 -7.57
C ARG A 167 -9.97 4.68 -8.81
N VAL A 168 -9.99 3.35 -8.97
CA VAL A 168 -10.69 2.68 -10.08
C VAL A 168 -12.19 2.98 -10.03
N VAL A 169 -12.83 2.83 -8.87
CA VAL A 169 -14.27 3.09 -8.75
C VAL A 169 -14.60 4.55 -9.06
N ALA A 170 -13.79 5.49 -8.55
CA ALA A 170 -13.93 6.90 -8.85
C ALA A 170 -13.75 7.20 -10.36
N GLY A 171 -12.71 6.64 -10.98
CA GLY A 171 -12.45 6.77 -12.42
C GLY A 171 -13.58 6.20 -13.27
N VAL A 172 -14.09 5.01 -12.92
CA VAL A 172 -15.24 4.40 -13.61
C VAL A 172 -16.51 5.25 -13.43
N ASN A 173 -16.77 5.74 -12.22
CA ASN A 173 -17.92 6.61 -11.94
C ASN A 173 -17.86 7.91 -12.75
N ALA A 174 -16.68 8.55 -12.81
CA ALA A 174 -16.46 9.77 -13.59
C ALA A 174 -16.59 9.52 -15.11
N ALA A 175 -16.02 8.42 -15.62
CA ALA A 175 -16.03 8.11 -17.04
C ALA A 175 -17.41 7.68 -17.57
N LEU A 176 -18.20 6.99 -16.75
CA LEU A 176 -19.51 6.44 -17.14
C LEU A 176 -20.71 7.21 -16.58
N GLY A 177 -20.51 8.17 -15.67
CA GLY A 177 -21.57 8.92 -15.01
C GLY A 177 -22.43 8.05 -14.09
N VAL A 178 -21.82 7.10 -13.38
CA VAL A 178 -22.51 6.13 -12.50
C VAL A 178 -22.10 6.29 -11.04
N GLY A 179 -22.86 5.68 -10.12
CA GLY A 179 -22.61 5.68 -8.67
C GLY A 179 -22.27 4.30 -8.12
N LEU A 180 -21.20 3.68 -8.63
CA LEU A 180 -20.70 2.41 -8.08
C LEU A 180 -20.07 2.64 -6.71
N GLY A 181 -20.50 1.86 -5.73
CA GLY A 181 -19.82 1.77 -4.43
C GLY A 181 -18.63 0.81 -4.51
N VAL A 182 -17.63 1.02 -3.65
CA VAL A 182 -16.40 0.19 -3.62
C VAL A 182 -16.70 -1.29 -3.44
N ARG A 183 -17.75 -1.63 -2.69
CA ARG A 183 -18.21 -3.01 -2.49
C ARG A 183 -18.53 -3.72 -3.80
N VAL A 184 -19.06 -3.01 -4.80
CA VAL A 184 -19.36 -3.62 -6.10
C VAL A 184 -18.09 -4.16 -6.74
N LEU A 185 -16.96 -3.45 -6.65
CA LEU A 185 -15.69 -3.95 -7.17
C LEU A 185 -15.19 -5.19 -6.39
N PHE A 186 -15.42 -5.26 -5.08
CA PHE A 186 -15.06 -6.45 -4.29
C PHE A 186 -15.95 -7.66 -4.59
N ASP A 187 -17.21 -7.45 -4.95
CA ASP A 187 -18.17 -8.51 -5.29
C ASP A 187 -18.08 -8.90 -6.79
N ALA A 188 -17.62 -7.98 -7.64
CA ALA A 188 -17.44 -8.12 -9.09
C ALA A 188 -16.06 -7.60 -9.54
N PRO A 189 -14.96 -8.32 -9.22
CA PRO A 189 -13.58 -7.82 -9.37
C PRO A 189 -13.05 -7.78 -10.80
N THR A 190 -13.74 -8.38 -11.76
CA THR A 190 -13.33 -8.37 -13.18
C THR A 190 -14.08 -7.29 -13.96
N VAL A 191 -13.49 -6.79 -15.04
CA VAL A 191 -14.13 -5.81 -15.94
C VAL A 191 -15.51 -6.31 -16.39
N GLY A 192 -15.62 -7.57 -16.81
CA GLY A 192 -16.88 -8.15 -17.30
C GLY A 192 -17.97 -8.24 -16.25
N GLN A 193 -17.61 -8.58 -15.01
CA GLN A 193 -18.56 -8.60 -13.90
C GLN A 193 -18.98 -7.18 -13.49
N LEU A 194 -18.01 -6.25 -13.42
CA LEU A 194 -18.25 -4.88 -13.00
C LEU A 194 -19.17 -4.15 -13.97
N VAL A 195 -18.97 -4.34 -15.28
CA VAL A 195 -19.86 -3.82 -16.34
C VAL A 195 -21.29 -4.31 -16.17
N GLY A 196 -21.48 -5.57 -15.72
CA GLY A 196 -22.81 -6.11 -15.41
C GLY A 196 -23.52 -5.42 -14.23
N CYS A 197 -22.79 -4.70 -13.39
CA CYS A 197 -23.30 -3.94 -12.25
C CYS A 197 -23.53 -2.45 -12.57
N VAL A 198 -23.06 -1.96 -13.72
CA VAL A 198 -23.27 -0.59 -14.21
C VAL A 198 -24.77 -0.38 -14.45
N GLY A 199 -25.44 0.34 -13.54
CA GLY A 199 -26.89 0.59 -13.54
C GLY A 199 -27.65 0.05 -12.32
N VAL A 200 -26.99 -0.67 -11.41
CA VAL A 200 -27.60 -1.25 -10.19
C VAL A 200 -27.26 -0.46 -8.91
N GLY A 201 -26.42 0.58 -8.99
CA GLY A 201 -25.91 1.37 -7.85
C GLY A 201 -26.56 2.74 -7.66
N GLY A 202 -26.61 3.22 -6.41
CA GLY A 202 -27.28 4.43 -5.92
C GLY A 202 -26.72 5.77 -6.41
N GLY A 203 -27.16 6.86 -5.76
CA GLY A 203 -26.97 8.24 -6.22
C GLY A 203 -25.52 8.59 -6.60
N VAL A 204 -25.35 9.22 -7.77
CA VAL A 204 -24.05 9.70 -8.27
C VAL A 204 -23.48 10.71 -7.29
N ARG A 205 -22.33 10.40 -6.68
CA ARG A 205 -21.58 11.37 -5.87
C ARG A 205 -21.02 12.43 -6.82
N ALA A 206 -21.33 13.70 -6.58
CA ALA A 206 -20.84 14.78 -7.43
C ALA A 206 -19.32 14.89 -7.31
N SER A 207 -18.62 15.09 -8.42
CA SER A 207 -17.17 15.35 -8.41
C SER A 207 -16.83 16.65 -7.69
N VAL A 208 -15.59 16.74 -7.20
CA VAL A 208 -15.05 17.97 -6.61
C VAL A 208 -14.84 18.99 -7.71
N MET A 209 -15.42 20.17 -7.54
CA MET A 209 -15.35 21.27 -8.51
C MET A 209 -14.79 22.52 -7.86
N ALA A 210 -14.07 23.33 -8.65
CA ALA A 210 -13.60 24.63 -8.21
C ALA A 210 -14.79 25.55 -7.88
N VAL A 211 -14.69 26.29 -6.79
CA VAL A 211 -15.73 27.24 -6.38
C VAL A 211 -15.41 28.62 -6.94
N ASP A 212 -16.32 29.17 -7.74
CA ASP A 212 -16.13 30.50 -8.39
C ASP A 212 -16.01 31.63 -7.36
N GLU A 213 -16.83 31.62 -6.31
CA GLU A 213 -16.82 32.62 -5.23
C GLU A 213 -16.76 31.93 -3.86
N ARG A 214 -15.62 32.07 -3.18
CA ARG A 214 -15.43 31.50 -1.85
C ARG A 214 -16.21 32.29 -0.79
N PRO A 215 -16.80 31.63 0.22
CA PRO A 215 -17.42 32.33 1.33
C PRO A 215 -16.38 33.14 2.11
N ALA A 216 -16.84 34.20 2.78
CA ALA A 216 -15.96 35.04 3.61
C ALA A 216 -15.28 34.26 4.76
N VAL A 217 -15.94 33.20 5.24
CA VAL A 217 -15.43 32.27 6.25
C VAL A 217 -15.33 30.91 5.59
N VAL A 218 -14.10 30.43 5.39
CA VAL A 218 -13.86 29.08 4.90
C VAL A 218 -13.72 28.14 6.09
N PRO A 219 -14.62 27.15 6.29
CA PRO A 219 -14.52 26.23 7.40
C PRO A 219 -13.31 25.31 7.25
N LEU A 220 -12.93 24.60 8.29
CA LEU A 220 -11.98 23.49 8.18
C LEU A 220 -12.68 22.26 7.57
N SER A 221 -11.91 21.47 6.82
CA SER A 221 -12.33 20.11 6.48
C SER A 221 -12.46 19.27 7.76
N PHE A 222 -13.20 18.16 7.69
CA PHE A 222 -13.37 17.26 8.83
C PHE A 222 -12.03 16.77 9.41
N ALA A 223 -11.08 16.42 8.53
CA ALA A 223 -9.74 16.00 8.92
C ALA A 223 -8.94 17.15 9.56
N GLN A 224 -8.99 18.37 9.01
CA GLN A 224 -8.30 19.51 9.62
C GLN A 224 -8.90 19.89 10.98
N SER A 225 -10.24 19.81 11.15
CA SER A 225 -10.89 20.10 12.43
C SER A 225 -10.35 19.22 13.56
N ARG A 226 -10.03 17.95 13.28
CA ARG A 226 -9.33 17.05 14.21
C ARG A 226 -7.99 17.61 14.65
N LEU A 227 -7.09 17.88 13.69
CA LEU A 227 -5.72 18.27 14.03
C LEU A 227 -5.69 19.63 14.71
N TRP A 228 -6.58 20.53 14.33
CA TRP A 228 -6.78 21.79 15.03
C TRP A 228 -7.24 21.57 16.47
N PHE A 229 -8.21 20.68 16.73
CA PHE A 229 -8.64 20.37 18.10
C PHE A 229 -7.50 19.80 18.96
N VAL A 230 -6.70 18.88 18.40
CA VAL A 230 -5.54 18.30 19.10
C VAL A 230 -4.51 19.38 19.43
N ASP A 231 -4.19 20.26 18.46
CA ASP A 231 -3.31 21.41 18.67
C ASP A 231 -3.82 22.34 19.78
N GLN A 232 -5.13 22.61 19.85
CA GLN A 232 -5.69 23.43 20.93
C GLN A 232 -5.67 22.74 22.31
N LEU A 233 -5.74 21.41 22.35
CA LEU A 233 -5.74 20.64 23.58
C LEU A 233 -4.32 20.46 24.16
N GLU A 234 -3.36 20.14 23.29
CA GLU A 234 -1.98 19.77 23.67
C GLU A 234 -1.00 20.94 23.55
N GLY A 235 -1.34 21.94 22.73
CA GLY A 235 -0.45 23.03 22.33
C GLY A 235 0.46 22.66 21.15
N PRO A 236 1.27 23.62 20.67
CA PRO A 236 2.21 23.40 19.57
C PRO A 236 3.18 22.24 19.84
N SER A 237 3.22 21.28 18.93
CA SER A 237 4.00 20.04 19.08
C SER A 237 4.50 19.54 17.73
N ALA A 238 5.63 18.83 17.75
CA ALA A 238 6.19 18.18 16.56
C ALA A 238 5.54 16.81 16.25
N VAL A 239 4.60 16.35 17.10
CA VAL A 239 3.94 15.03 16.97
C VAL A 239 3.24 14.85 15.61
N TYR A 240 2.76 15.94 15.01
CA TYR A 240 2.12 15.94 13.70
C TYR A 240 2.96 16.61 12.62
N ASN A 241 4.29 16.66 12.79
CA ASN A 241 5.16 17.06 11.69
C ASN A 241 5.35 15.92 10.69
N VAL A 242 5.45 16.28 9.42
CA VAL A 242 5.82 15.43 8.29
C VAL A 242 7.16 15.94 7.75
N PRO A 243 8.29 15.49 8.33
CA PRO A 243 9.61 15.88 7.85
C PRO A 243 10.00 15.11 6.59
N VAL A 244 10.59 15.82 5.64
CA VAL A 244 11.22 15.27 4.46
C VAL A 244 12.67 15.68 4.45
N VAL A 245 13.58 14.70 4.45
CA VAL A 245 15.02 14.96 4.50
C VAL A 245 15.68 14.32 3.28
N TRP A 246 16.35 15.14 2.47
CA TRP A 246 17.07 14.69 1.29
C TRP A 246 18.55 15.06 1.38
N ARG A 247 19.42 14.08 1.14
CA ARG A 247 20.83 14.34 0.82
C ARG A 247 20.95 14.65 -0.66
N LEU A 248 21.63 15.74 -0.98
CA LEU A 248 21.80 16.24 -2.33
C LEU A 248 23.31 16.23 -2.67
N GLY A 249 23.69 15.37 -3.60
CA GLY A 249 25.03 15.27 -4.16
C GLY A 249 25.13 15.97 -5.52
N GLY A 250 26.10 16.87 -5.67
CA GLY A 250 26.38 17.56 -6.94
C GLY A 250 26.29 19.09 -6.84
N ALA A 251 26.29 19.74 -8.00
CA ALA A 251 26.26 21.20 -8.12
C ALA A 251 24.83 21.74 -7.95
N LEU A 252 24.51 22.21 -6.75
CA LEU A 252 23.21 22.76 -6.38
C LEU A 252 23.16 24.28 -6.58
N ASP A 253 22.15 24.78 -7.28
CA ASP A 253 21.80 26.20 -7.25
C ASP A 253 20.88 26.49 -6.05
N VAL A 254 21.49 26.99 -4.96
CA VAL A 254 20.81 27.27 -3.70
C VAL A 254 19.72 28.34 -3.85
N VAL A 255 19.91 29.31 -4.75
CA VAL A 255 18.95 30.40 -4.96
C VAL A 255 17.75 29.88 -5.74
N ALA A 256 17.99 29.09 -6.81
CA ALA A 256 16.93 28.47 -7.59
C ALA A 256 16.08 27.51 -6.75
N LEU A 257 16.70 26.75 -5.83
CA LEU A 257 15.99 25.86 -4.91
C LEU A 257 15.08 26.64 -3.95
N GLY A 258 15.58 27.69 -3.31
CA GLY A 258 14.77 28.53 -2.43
C GLY A 258 13.58 29.18 -3.16
N GLN A 259 13.80 29.67 -4.39
CA GLN A 259 12.73 30.20 -5.23
C GLN A 259 11.72 29.13 -5.66
N GLY A 260 12.20 27.92 -5.99
CA GLY A 260 11.34 26.80 -6.36
C GLY A 260 10.41 26.37 -5.23
N LEU A 261 10.88 26.39 -3.98
CA LEU A 261 10.04 26.11 -2.82
C LEU A 261 8.92 27.15 -2.66
N VAL A 262 9.22 28.43 -2.86
CA VAL A 262 8.20 29.50 -2.85
C VAL A 262 7.17 29.29 -3.97
N ASP A 263 7.59 28.84 -5.16
CA ASP A 263 6.67 28.54 -6.25
C ASP A 263 5.71 27.38 -5.91
N VAL A 264 6.24 26.31 -5.30
CA VAL A 264 5.44 25.15 -4.88
C VAL A 264 4.43 25.54 -3.80
N VAL A 265 4.85 26.31 -2.79
CA VAL A 265 3.95 26.85 -1.75
C VAL A 265 2.93 27.83 -2.36
N GLY A 266 3.32 28.59 -3.38
CA GLY A 266 2.40 29.44 -4.14
C GLY A 266 1.32 28.66 -4.88
N ARG A 267 1.70 27.54 -5.51
CA ARG A 267 0.82 26.64 -6.27
C ARG A 267 -0.20 25.90 -5.40
N HIS A 268 0.22 25.45 -4.22
CA HIS A 268 -0.60 24.66 -3.28
C HIS A 268 -1.07 25.49 -2.10
N GLU A 269 -2.33 25.93 -2.10
CA GLU A 269 -2.87 26.81 -1.06
C GLU A 269 -2.79 26.22 0.35
N SER A 270 -2.90 24.89 0.48
CA SER A 270 -2.84 24.21 1.78
C SER A 270 -1.53 24.48 2.53
N LEU A 271 -0.41 24.60 1.81
CA LEU A 271 0.92 24.85 2.40
C LEU A 271 1.10 26.28 2.92
N ARG A 272 0.24 27.22 2.50
CA ARG A 272 0.23 28.63 2.93
C ARG A 272 -1.07 29.02 3.63
N THR A 273 -1.75 28.06 4.25
CA THR A 273 -2.99 28.30 5.00
C THR A 273 -2.70 28.35 6.49
N VAL A 274 -3.16 29.39 7.17
CA VAL A 274 -3.19 29.47 8.64
C VAL A 274 -4.60 29.20 9.17
N PHE A 275 -4.69 28.73 10.41
CA PHE A 275 -5.92 28.24 11.05
C PHE A 275 -6.28 29.14 12.24
N VAL A 276 -7.08 30.16 11.98
CA VAL A 276 -7.49 31.13 13.01
C VAL A 276 -8.83 30.76 13.60
N ALA A 277 -9.04 31.04 14.88
CA ALA A 277 -10.34 30.91 15.52
C ALA A 277 -10.93 32.30 15.82
N VAL A 278 -12.07 32.60 15.21
CA VAL A 278 -12.83 33.84 15.49
C VAL A 278 -14.06 33.46 16.28
N GLU A 279 -14.21 34.01 17.48
CA GLU A 279 -15.30 33.67 18.42
C GLU A 279 -15.42 32.15 18.71
N GLY A 280 -14.30 31.44 18.66
CA GLY A 280 -14.23 29.99 18.89
C GLY A 280 -14.56 29.13 17.67
N VAL A 281 -14.83 29.72 16.51
CA VAL A 281 -15.05 28.99 15.25
C VAL A 281 -13.75 28.98 14.43
N PRO A 282 -13.16 27.80 14.17
CA PRO A 282 -11.94 27.71 13.38
C PRO A 282 -12.25 27.93 11.89
N GLN A 283 -11.37 28.66 11.20
CA GLN A 283 -11.46 28.93 9.77
C GLN A 283 -10.08 28.86 9.09
N GLN A 284 -10.09 28.52 7.81
CA GLN A 284 -8.92 28.51 6.94
C GLN A 284 -8.68 29.93 6.39
N VAL A 285 -7.46 30.44 6.55
CA VAL A 285 -7.04 31.72 5.97
C VAL A 285 -5.84 31.47 5.07
N VAL A 286 -6.08 31.51 3.77
CA VAL A 286 -5.05 31.34 2.75
C VAL A 286 -4.22 32.61 2.65
N VAL A 287 -2.94 32.55 3.03
CA VAL A 287 -2.01 33.69 3.02
C VAL A 287 -1.65 34.05 1.57
N PRO A 288 -1.75 35.32 1.12
CA PRO A 288 -1.32 35.72 -0.22
C PRO A 288 0.14 35.36 -0.48
N VAL A 289 0.46 34.87 -1.68
CA VAL A 289 1.79 34.34 -2.01
C VAL A 289 2.91 35.37 -1.81
N GLU A 290 2.62 36.66 -1.97
CA GLU A 290 3.58 37.75 -1.79
C GLU A 290 3.96 38.00 -0.32
N GLN A 291 3.18 37.45 0.61
CA GLN A 291 3.36 37.58 2.07
C GLN A 291 3.88 36.27 2.69
N VAL A 292 4.04 35.21 1.90
CA VAL A 292 4.50 33.90 2.37
C VAL A 292 5.97 33.96 2.74
N ASP A 293 6.29 33.52 3.95
CA ASP A 293 7.63 33.16 4.39
C ASP A 293 7.71 31.64 4.54
N VAL A 294 8.47 30.98 3.66
CA VAL A 294 8.68 29.51 3.71
C VAL A 294 9.76 29.11 4.73
N GLY A 295 10.23 30.05 5.56
CA GLY A 295 11.26 29.82 6.56
C GLY A 295 12.60 29.41 5.96
N TRP A 296 12.89 29.79 4.71
CA TRP A 296 14.07 29.36 3.96
C TRP A 296 15.37 29.79 4.66
N GLY A 297 16.09 28.83 5.22
CA GLY A 297 17.38 29.04 5.89
C GLY A 297 18.50 28.27 5.22
N VAL A 298 19.69 28.88 5.09
CA VAL A 298 20.91 28.18 4.65
C VAL A 298 21.91 28.17 5.80
N VAL A 299 22.29 26.97 6.22
CA VAL A 299 23.22 26.73 7.33
C VAL A 299 24.53 26.19 6.78
N ASP A 300 25.63 26.89 7.05
CA ASP A 300 26.97 26.40 6.74
C ASP A 300 27.41 25.37 7.78
N ALA A 301 27.27 24.09 7.42
CA ALA A 301 27.64 22.94 8.22
C ALA A 301 29.01 22.35 7.85
N ARG A 302 29.81 23.05 7.04
CA ARG A 302 31.13 22.58 6.63
C ARG A 302 32.03 22.43 7.86
N GLY A 303 32.64 21.25 8.01
CA GLY A 303 33.51 20.92 9.13
C GLY A 303 32.79 20.59 10.44
N TRP A 304 31.44 20.48 10.44
CA TRP A 304 30.72 19.95 11.59
C TRP A 304 31.00 18.46 11.78
N SER A 305 30.94 17.98 13.03
CA SER A 305 30.93 16.56 13.30
C SER A 305 29.59 15.95 12.88
N GLY A 306 29.57 14.64 12.59
CA GLY A 306 28.34 13.92 12.27
C GLY A 306 27.27 14.08 13.36
N ALA A 307 27.66 13.98 14.64
CA ALA A 307 26.76 14.16 15.77
C ALA A 307 26.13 15.56 15.84
N ARG A 308 26.90 16.62 15.56
CA ARG A 308 26.38 18.00 15.55
C ARG A 308 25.40 18.20 14.38
N LEU A 309 25.72 17.66 13.21
CA LEU A 309 24.82 17.70 12.07
C LEU A 309 23.51 16.99 12.38
N GLU A 310 23.58 15.78 12.96
CA GLU A 310 22.41 15.00 13.35
C GLU A 310 21.54 15.74 14.39
N GLU A 311 22.14 16.36 15.40
CA GLU A 311 21.43 17.17 16.39
C GLU A 311 20.69 18.35 15.75
N ALA A 312 21.35 19.05 14.81
CA ALA A 312 20.75 20.18 14.11
C ALA A 312 19.60 19.76 13.18
N LEU A 313 19.79 18.68 12.40
CA LEU A 313 18.73 18.11 11.56
C LEU A 313 17.53 17.69 12.41
N ALA A 314 17.79 17.03 13.55
CA ALA A 314 16.74 16.62 14.47
C ALA A 314 16.00 17.81 15.11
N ALA A 315 16.68 18.94 15.33
CA ALA A 315 16.04 20.18 15.77
C ALA A 315 15.12 20.77 14.69
N SER A 316 15.54 20.80 13.43
CA SER A 316 14.71 21.29 12.32
C SER A 316 13.47 20.41 12.07
N VAL A 317 13.61 19.09 12.25
CA VAL A 317 12.48 18.12 12.16
C VAL A 317 11.48 18.29 13.30
N ARG A 318 11.95 18.64 14.51
CA ARG A 318 11.12 18.86 15.70
C ARG A 318 10.63 20.30 15.87
N TYR A 319 10.68 21.11 14.82
CA TYR A 319 10.16 22.47 14.85
C TYR A 319 8.65 22.47 15.21
N THR A 320 8.22 23.33 16.12
CA THR A 320 6.82 23.40 16.54
C THR A 320 6.14 24.57 15.85
N PHE A 321 5.17 24.29 14.96
CA PHE A 321 4.39 25.31 14.27
C PHE A 321 3.31 25.90 15.20
N ASP A 322 3.14 27.22 15.15
CA ASP A 322 1.92 27.88 15.64
C ASP A 322 0.93 28.04 14.49
N LEU A 323 -0.01 27.11 14.38
CA LEU A 323 -0.96 27.05 13.26
C LEU A 323 -1.88 28.27 13.15
N ALA A 324 -1.99 29.09 14.21
CA ALA A 324 -2.79 30.30 14.20
C ALA A 324 -2.06 31.50 13.57
N SER A 325 -0.72 31.49 13.51
CA SER A 325 0.08 32.64 13.08
C SER A 325 1.16 32.33 12.05
N GLU A 326 1.52 31.06 11.88
CA GLU A 326 2.55 30.57 10.95
C GLU A 326 1.96 29.59 9.94
N ILE A 327 2.46 29.63 8.71
CA ILE A 327 2.11 28.61 7.72
C ILE A 327 2.71 27.25 8.13
N PRO A 328 2.04 26.12 7.83
CA PRO A 328 2.47 24.78 8.20
C PRO A 328 3.61 24.24 7.32
N PHE A 329 4.60 25.07 6.98
CA PHE A 329 5.70 24.75 6.07
C PHE A 329 6.99 25.49 6.45
N ARG A 330 8.11 24.77 6.50
CA ARG A 330 9.45 25.32 6.74
C ARG A 330 10.51 24.54 5.97
N ALA A 331 11.52 25.22 5.43
CA ALA A 331 12.63 24.57 4.72
C ALA A 331 14.02 25.10 5.11
N GLU A 332 14.95 24.19 5.39
CA GLU A 332 16.34 24.52 5.77
C GLU A 332 17.34 23.68 4.98
N LEU A 333 18.38 24.33 4.45
CA LEU A 333 19.46 23.68 3.70
C LEU A 333 20.77 23.72 4.50
N PHE A 334 21.33 22.55 4.77
CA PHE A 334 22.64 22.39 5.40
C PHE A 334 23.70 22.13 4.34
N VAL A 335 24.66 23.04 4.21
CA VAL A 335 25.83 22.89 3.32
C VAL A 335 26.91 22.11 4.07
N VAL A 336 27.10 20.84 3.74
CA VAL A 336 28.05 19.94 4.44
C VAL A 336 29.41 19.89 3.74
N GLY A 337 29.43 20.11 2.43
CA GLY A 337 30.64 20.19 1.60
C GLY A 337 30.40 20.99 0.32
N GLU A 338 31.38 21.04 -0.60
CA GLU A 338 31.26 21.84 -1.84
C GLU A 338 30.14 21.34 -2.77
N GLN A 339 29.84 20.05 -2.76
CA GLN A 339 28.80 19.41 -3.57
C GLN A 339 27.96 18.44 -2.73
N GLN A 340 27.82 18.72 -1.44
CA GLN A 340 27.16 17.84 -0.49
C GLN A 340 26.27 18.68 0.41
N HIS A 341 24.96 18.47 0.30
CA HIS A 341 23.96 19.23 1.01
C HIS A 341 22.93 18.31 1.65
N VAL A 342 22.26 18.79 2.69
CA VAL A 342 21.09 18.14 3.27
C VAL A 342 19.96 19.16 3.30
N LEU A 343 18.88 18.90 2.58
CA LEU A 343 17.66 19.69 2.62
C LEU A 343 16.69 19.05 3.61
N VAL A 344 16.20 19.84 4.56
CA VAL A 344 15.12 19.48 5.47
C VAL A 344 13.90 20.33 5.11
N VAL A 345 12.81 19.69 4.74
CA VAL A 345 11.49 20.32 4.59
C VAL A 345 10.59 19.76 5.68
N THR A 346 10.18 20.60 6.63
CA THR A 346 9.27 20.22 7.70
C THR A 346 7.91 20.83 7.39
N MET A 347 6.87 20.00 7.34
CA MET A 347 5.49 20.43 7.16
C MET A 347 4.64 19.96 8.32
N HIS A 348 3.53 20.63 8.62
CA HIS A 348 2.55 20.08 9.55
C HIS A 348 1.53 19.22 8.79
N HIS A 349 1.12 18.10 9.39
CA HIS A 349 0.23 17.11 8.77
C HIS A 349 -1.14 17.69 8.41
N ILE A 350 -1.54 18.83 8.99
CA ILE A 350 -2.76 19.58 8.65
C ILE A 350 -2.79 20.13 7.22
N ALA A 351 -1.63 20.26 6.57
CA ALA A 351 -1.50 20.79 5.22
C ALA A 351 -1.01 19.77 4.19
N ALA A 352 -0.51 18.61 4.63
CA ALA A 352 0.00 17.58 3.74
C ALA A 352 -0.13 16.20 4.38
N ASP A 353 -0.32 15.19 3.55
CA ASP A 353 -0.32 13.78 3.91
C ASP A 353 0.69 12.96 3.10
N GLY A 354 0.79 11.65 3.36
CA GLY A 354 1.75 10.79 2.67
C GLY A 354 1.61 10.79 1.15
N VAL A 355 0.38 10.84 0.63
CA VAL A 355 0.11 10.89 -0.82
C VAL A 355 0.57 12.23 -1.42
N SER A 356 0.50 13.32 -0.64
CA SER A 356 0.97 14.65 -1.06
C SER A 356 2.46 14.71 -1.40
N MET A 357 3.28 13.75 -0.95
CA MET A 357 4.73 13.78 -1.17
C MET A 357 5.10 13.63 -2.65
N GLY A 358 4.34 12.84 -3.41
CA GLY A 358 4.54 12.65 -4.85
C GLY A 358 4.39 13.96 -5.64
N PRO A 359 3.20 14.60 -5.61
CA PRO A 359 2.99 15.90 -6.24
C PRO A 359 3.96 16.99 -5.77
N LEU A 360 4.25 17.04 -4.47
CA LEU A 360 5.21 17.99 -3.89
C LEU A 360 6.61 17.85 -4.52
N ALA A 361 7.13 16.62 -4.61
CA ALA A 361 8.45 16.35 -5.18
C ALA A 361 8.49 16.61 -6.70
N ALA A 362 7.42 16.26 -7.42
CA ALA A 362 7.29 16.51 -8.86
C ALA A 362 7.29 18.01 -9.17
N ASP A 363 6.48 18.79 -8.45
CA ASP A 363 6.40 20.23 -8.63
C ASP A 363 7.71 20.93 -8.24
N LEU A 364 8.38 20.47 -7.18
CA LEU A 364 9.70 21.01 -6.80
C LEU A 364 10.73 20.80 -7.91
N GLY A 365 10.74 19.64 -8.57
CA GLY A 365 11.61 19.36 -9.72
C GLY A 365 11.38 20.33 -10.88
N VAL A 366 10.11 20.55 -11.26
CA VAL A 366 9.72 21.49 -12.32
C VAL A 366 10.08 22.93 -11.98
N ALA A 367 9.82 23.35 -10.73
CA ALA A 367 10.12 24.68 -10.24
C ALA A 367 11.63 24.95 -10.23
N TYR A 368 12.42 24.02 -9.67
CA TYR A 368 13.87 24.12 -9.63
C TYR A 368 14.48 24.23 -11.04
N ALA A 369 14.08 23.37 -11.97
CA ALA A 369 14.56 23.41 -13.35
C ALA A 369 14.25 24.74 -14.03
N SER A 370 13.03 25.28 -13.84
CA SER A 370 12.62 26.57 -14.39
C SER A 370 13.44 27.72 -13.82
N ARG A 371 13.68 27.71 -12.51
CA ARG A 371 14.45 28.75 -11.80
C ARG A 371 15.94 28.72 -12.16
N CYS A 372 16.52 27.55 -12.37
CA CYS A 372 17.86 27.43 -12.95
C CYS A 372 17.93 28.04 -14.36
N GLY A 373 16.83 27.94 -15.13
CA GLY A 373 16.66 28.62 -16.43
C GLY A 373 16.40 30.13 -16.36
N GLY A 374 16.32 30.71 -15.14
CA GLY A 374 16.11 32.14 -14.92
C GLY A 374 14.67 32.62 -15.11
N HIS A 375 13.68 31.72 -15.09
CA HIS A 375 12.26 32.10 -15.22
C HIS A 375 11.36 31.39 -14.21
N ALA A 376 10.19 31.95 -13.94
CA ALA A 376 9.17 31.27 -13.13
C ALA A 376 8.65 29.99 -13.83
N PRO A 377 8.21 28.98 -13.08
CA PRO A 377 7.63 27.77 -13.66
C PRO A 377 6.36 28.08 -14.46
N ARG A 378 6.16 27.32 -15.54
CA ARG A 378 4.98 27.40 -16.41
C ARG A 378 4.23 26.07 -16.37
N TRP A 379 3.48 25.86 -15.30
CA TRP A 379 2.58 24.71 -15.15
C TRP A 379 1.12 25.13 -15.40
N ALA A 380 0.29 24.17 -15.79
CA ALA A 380 -1.15 24.35 -15.79
C ALA A 380 -1.64 24.58 -14.35
N GLY A 381 -2.69 25.40 -14.18
CA GLY A 381 -3.33 25.54 -12.86
C GLY A 381 -3.92 24.21 -12.40
N LEU A 382 -3.93 23.97 -11.08
CA LEU A 382 -4.62 22.81 -10.51
C LEU A 382 -6.13 22.92 -10.81
N ALA A 383 -6.77 21.78 -11.05
CA ALA A 383 -8.21 21.73 -11.33
C ALA A 383 -9.05 22.26 -10.16
N VAL A 384 -8.60 21.99 -8.93
CA VAL A 384 -9.20 22.42 -7.67
C VAL A 384 -8.10 22.75 -6.66
N GLN A 385 -8.43 23.51 -5.61
CA GLN A 385 -7.61 23.73 -4.43
C GLN A 385 -8.21 22.99 -3.22
N TYR A 386 -7.43 22.84 -2.15
CA TYR A 386 -7.88 22.16 -0.93
C TYR A 386 -9.13 22.82 -0.30
N VAL A 387 -9.26 24.14 -0.44
CA VAL A 387 -10.45 24.89 -0.01
C VAL A 387 -11.70 24.41 -0.76
N ASP A 388 -11.60 24.15 -2.06
CA ASP A 388 -12.72 23.68 -2.88
C ASP A 388 -13.17 22.29 -2.42
N TYR A 389 -12.21 21.39 -2.14
CA TYR A 389 -12.49 20.10 -1.51
C TYR A 389 -13.21 20.26 -0.17
N THR A 390 -12.77 21.21 0.67
CA THR A 390 -13.39 21.44 1.98
C THR A 390 -14.85 21.90 1.83
N LEU A 391 -15.12 22.83 0.91
CA LEU A 391 -16.47 23.35 0.68
C LEU A 391 -17.37 22.26 0.09
N TRP A 392 -16.89 21.52 -0.91
CA TRP A 392 -17.58 20.37 -1.48
C TRP A 392 -17.88 19.30 -0.41
N GLN A 393 -16.92 19.00 0.47
CA GLN A 393 -17.09 18.01 1.53
C GLN A 393 -18.24 18.39 2.46
N ARG A 394 -18.30 19.67 2.87
CA ARG A 394 -19.36 20.19 3.74
C ARG A 394 -20.73 20.20 3.06
N GLU A 395 -20.78 20.53 1.77
CA GLU A 395 -22.02 20.54 1.00
C GLU A 395 -22.55 19.12 0.74
N GLN A 396 -21.70 18.20 0.27
CA GLN A 396 -22.12 16.85 -0.12
C GLN A 396 -22.50 15.98 1.07
N LEU A 397 -21.72 16.07 2.15
CA LEU A 397 -21.90 15.19 3.31
C LEU A 397 -22.86 15.78 4.34
N GLY A 398 -23.05 17.11 4.32
CA GLY A 398 -23.89 17.83 5.27
C GLY A 398 -23.27 17.97 6.65
N ASP A 399 -24.13 18.23 7.64
CA ASP A 399 -23.72 18.49 9.02
C ASP A 399 -23.66 17.19 9.84
N LEU A 400 -22.58 17.01 10.61
CA LEU A 400 -22.41 15.93 11.60
C LEU A 400 -23.49 15.95 12.69
N ALA A 401 -24.01 17.13 13.01
CA ALA A 401 -25.06 17.29 14.01
C ALA A 401 -26.45 16.88 13.50
N ASP A 402 -26.63 16.79 12.17
CA ASP A 402 -27.88 16.35 11.55
C ASP A 402 -27.83 14.83 11.30
N PRO A 403 -28.63 14.01 12.00
CA PRO A 403 -28.66 12.57 11.77
C PRO A 403 -29.09 12.20 10.34
N GLU A 404 -29.90 13.03 9.68
CA GLU A 404 -30.43 12.71 8.35
C GLU A 404 -29.46 13.10 7.22
N SER A 405 -28.34 13.76 7.55
CA SER A 405 -27.28 14.08 6.58
C SER A 405 -26.53 12.83 6.13
N GLY A 406 -25.80 12.94 5.00
CA GLY A 406 -24.96 11.86 4.48
C GLY A 406 -23.91 11.40 5.50
N VAL A 407 -23.23 12.35 6.16
CA VAL A 407 -22.27 12.04 7.22
C VAL A 407 -22.94 11.51 8.49
N GLY A 408 -24.13 12.02 8.84
CA GLY A 408 -24.91 11.55 9.98
C GLY A 408 -25.34 10.08 9.84
N ALA A 409 -25.70 9.67 8.62
CA ALA A 409 -25.99 8.27 8.31
C ALA A 409 -24.75 7.37 8.46
N GLN A 410 -23.59 7.81 7.97
CA GLN A 410 -22.35 7.06 8.15
C GLN A 410 -21.90 7.01 9.63
N LEU A 411 -22.14 8.09 10.39
CA LEU A 411 -21.82 8.13 11.83
C LEU A 411 -22.66 7.12 12.62
N ARG A 412 -23.93 6.90 12.24
CA ARG A 412 -24.75 5.83 12.83
C ARG A 412 -24.16 4.44 12.58
N TYR A 413 -23.71 4.16 11.36
CA TYR A 413 -23.03 2.91 11.06
C TYR A 413 -21.85 2.68 12.00
N TRP A 414 -20.98 3.68 12.17
CA TRP A 414 -19.82 3.58 13.04
C TRP A 414 -20.18 3.35 14.50
N HIS A 415 -21.19 4.06 14.99
CA HIS A 415 -21.73 3.83 16.33
C HIS A 415 -22.18 2.37 16.50
N ASP A 416 -22.99 1.85 15.59
CA ASP A 416 -23.55 0.50 15.69
C ASP A 416 -22.49 -0.59 15.51
N ALA A 417 -21.46 -0.34 14.69
CA ALA A 417 -20.35 -1.27 14.48
C ALA A 417 -19.42 -1.38 15.70
N LEU A 418 -19.26 -0.28 16.45
CA LEU A 418 -18.25 -0.16 17.51
C LEU A 418 -18.84 -0.17 18.93
N VAL A 419 -20.16 -0.08 19.08
CA VAL A 419 -20.80 -0.16 20.40
C VAL A 419 -20.46 -1.48 21.09
N GLY A 420 -20.17 -1.41 22.39
CA GLY A 420 -19.82 -2.58 23.22
C GLY A 420 -18.38 -3.09 23.05
N MET A 421 -17.57 -2.45 22.20
CA MET A 421 -16.14 -2.72 22.10
C MET A 421 -15.42 -2.32 23.39
N ALA A 422 -14.34 -3.04 23.73
CA ALA A 422 -13.47 -2.64 24.83
C ALA A 422 -12.85 -1.25 24.57
N GLU A 423 -12.83 -0.38 25.58
CA GLU A 423 -12.27 0.99 25.45
C GLU A 423 -10.76 0.99 25.18
N ARG A 424 -10.07 -0.08 25.61
CA ARG A 424 -8.63 -0.24 25.47
C ARG A 424 -8.26 -1.72 25.36
N LEU A 425 -7.42 -2.04 24.39
CA LEU A 425 -6.77 -3.34 24.27
C LEU A 425 -5.65 -3.46 25.33
N PRO A 426 -5.68 -4.46 26.23
CA PRO A 426 -4.64 -4.62 27.24
C PRO A 426 -3.36 -5.21 26.63
N LEU A 427 -2.50 -4.32 26.11
CA LEU A 427 -1.20 -4.72 25.56
C LEU A 427 -0.20 -5.07 26.67
N PRO A 428 0.72 -6.03 26.43
CA PRO A 428 1.78 -6.40 27.38
C PRO A 428 2.88 -5.34 27.38
N THR A 429 2.58 -4.19 28.01
CA THR A 429 3.50 -3.06 28.17
C THR A 429 4.60 -3.38 29.18
N ASP A 430 5.80 -2.85 28.96
CA ASP A 430 6.95 -3.03 29.87
C ASP A 430 6.86 -2.10 31.09
N ARG A 431 6.11 -0.99 30.96
CA ARG A 431 5.79 -0.06 32.06
C ARG A 431 4.30 0.24 32.09
N PRO A 432 3.73 0.58 33.25
CA PRO A 432 2.37 1.09 33.32
C PRO A 432 2.24 2.41 32.56
N TYR A 433 1.06 2.65 32.00
CA TYR A 433 0.75 3.93 31.33
C TYR A 433 0.90 5.11 32.30
N PRO A 434 1.61 6.18 31.90
CA PRO A 434 1.63 7.41 32.67
C PRO A 434 0.24 8.09 32.62
N PRO A 435 -0.08 9.00 33.57
CA PRO A 435 -1.35 9.73 33.55
C PRO A 435 -1.56 10.60 32.29
N VAL A 436 -0.46 11.06 31.69
CA VAL A 436 -0.41 11.82 30.43
C VAL A 436 0.71 11.22 29.61
N ALA A 437 0.43 10.87 28.34
CA ALA A 437 1.43 10.39 27.41
C ALA A 437 2.46 11.49 27.13
N ASP A 438 3.76 11.15 27.13
CA ASP A 438 4.80 12.08 26.68
C ASP A 438 5.03 12.04 25.17
N TYR A 439 4.32 11.13 24.49
CA TYR A 439 4.37 10.84 23.05
C TYR A 439 5.77 10.56 22.52
N ARG A 440 6.76 10.25 23.36
CA ARG A 440 8.12 9.91 22.90
C ARG A 440 8.09 8.54 22.23
N GLY A 441 8.59 8.49 21.01
CA GLY A 441 8.58 7.29 20.19
C GLY A 441 9.96 6.87 19.71
N ALA A 442 10.06 5.59 19.41
CA ALA A 442 11.17 4.99 18.70
C ALA A 442 10.64 4.07 17.58
N THR A 443 11.54 3.62 16.71
CA THR A 443 11.18 2.87 15.51
C THR A 443 12.09 1.67 15.34
N VAL A 444 11.51 0.50 15.06
CA VAL A 444 12.25 -0.74 14.73
C VAL A 444 11.88 -1.17 13.31
N GLY A 445 12.88 -1.53 12.51
CA GLY A 445 12.67 -2.00 11.13
C GLY A 445 12.09 -3.42 11.06
N ILE A 446 11.30 -3.68 10.03
CA ILE A 446 10.76 -5.00 9.70
C ILE A 446 11.28 -5.41 8.32
N GLU A 447 11.82 -6.62 8.23
CA GLU A 447 12.20 -7.25 6.97
C GLU A 447 11.77 -8.71 6.96
N TRP A 448 10.73 -9.02 6.20
CA TRP A 448 10.24 -10.38 6.01
C TRP A 448 10.61 -10.94 4.64
N PRO A 449 10.85 -12.26 4.54
CA PRO A 449 11.39 -12.88 3.34
C PRO A 449 10.40 -12.90 2.17
N VAL A 450 10.94 -13.05 0.96
CA VAL A 450 10.18 -13.15 -0.31
C VAL A 450 9.16 -14.29 -0.28
N ASP A 451 9.52 -15.43 0.31
CA ASP A 451 8.62 -16.59 0.45
C ASP A 451 7.37 -16.26 1.26
N LEU A 452 7.47 -15.36 2.26
CA LEU A 452 6.31 -14.93 3.03
C LEU A 452 5.40 -14.04 2.19
N GLN A 453 5.96 -13.08 1.46
CA GLN A 453 5.21 -12.22 0.54
C GLN A 453 4.41 -13.05 -0.48
N GLN A 454 5.04 -14.05 -1.10
CA GLN A 454 4.38 -14.92 -2.08
C GLN A 454 3.26 -15.76 -1.47
N ARG A 455 3.43 -16.27 -0.25
CA ARG A 455 2.38 -17.01 0.47
C ARG A 455 1.21 -16.13 0.86
N VAL A 456 1.48 -14.91 1.34
CA VAL A 456 0.46 -13.89 1.63
C VAL A 456 -0.35 -13.57 0.37
N ALA A 457 0.32 -13.30 -0.76
CA ALA A 457 -0.33 -13.02 -2.03
C ALA A 457 -1.17 -14.21 -2.54
N ARG A 458 -0.70 -15.45 -2.35
CA ARG A 458 -1.47 -16.65 -2.69
C ARG A 458 -2.77 -16.74 -1.87
N VAL A 459 -2.68 -16.65 -0.55
CA VAL A 459 -3.85 -16.73 0.34
C VAL A 459 -4.83 -15.59 0.08
N ALA A 460 -4.33 -14.38 -0.18
CA ALA A 460 -5.16 -13.25 -0.57
C ALA A 460 -6.01 -13.58 -1.81
N ARG A 461 -5.40 -14.14 -2.86
CA ARG A 461 -6.12 -14.54 -4.09
C ARG A 461 -7.12 -15.67 -3.84
N GLU A 462 -6.72 -16.72 -3.14
CA GLU A 462 -7.56 -17.89 -2.83
C GLU A 462 -8.83 -17.52 -2.05
N HIS A 463 -8.77 -16.45 -1.25
CA HIS A 463 -9.87 -15.98 -0.43
C HIS A 463 -10.47 -14.65 -0.91
N HIS A 464 -10.21 -14.24 -2.16
CA HIS A 464 -10.77 -13.03 -2.77
C HIS A 464 -10.55 -11.74 -1.94
N GLY A 465 -9.39 -11.62 -1.31
CA GLY A 465 -8.95 -10.49 -0.51
C GLY A 465 -7.64 -9.88 -1.01
N THR A 466 -7.09 -8.94 -0.26
CA THR A 466 -5.79 -8.31 -0.55
C THR A 466 -4.72 -8.80 0.42
N ALA A 467 -3.44 -8.66 0.06
CA ALA A 467 -2.33 -8.92 0.98
C ALA A 467 -2.49 -8.16 2.30
N PHE A 468 -2.97 -6.90 2.22
CA PHE A 468 -3.25 -6.08 3.38
C PHE A 468 -4.31 -6.71 4.31
N MET A 469 -5.39 -7.28 3.76
CA MET A 469 -6.42 -7.97 4.56
C MET A 469 -5.87 -9.21 5.28
N VAL A 470 -4.97 -9.95 4.63
CA VAL A 470 -4.29 -11.10 5.25
C VAL A 470 -3.44 -10.64 6.43
N VAL A 471 -2.68 -9.56 6.27
CA VAL A 471 -1.84 -8.99 7.33
C VAL A 471 -2.68 -8.38 8.46
N GLN A 472 -3.81 -7.72 8.16
CA GLN A 472 -4.78 -7.24 9.15
C GLN A 472 -5.40 -8.37 9.98
N ALA A 473 -5.76 -9.48 9.32
CA ALA A 473 -6.30 -10.67 9.98
C ALA A 473 -5.25 -11.30 10.91
N ALA A 474 -4.01 -11.46 10.43
CA ALA A 474 -2.91 -11.98 11.23
C ALA A 474 -2.57 -11.07 12.43
N LEU A 475 -2.57 -9.75 12.25
CA LEU A 475 -2.35 -8.81 13.34
C LEU A 475 -3.47 -8.91 14.38
N SER A 476 -4.74 -8.97 13.96
CA SER A 476 -5.87 -9.14 14.86
C SER A 476 -5.77 -10.43 15.68
N VAL A 477 -5.32 -11.52 15.06
CA VAL A 477 -5.06 -12.80 15.74
C VAL A 477 -3.93 -12.67 16.77
N LEU A 478 -2.80 -12.05 16.40
CA LEU A 478 -1.69 -11.80 17.32
C LEU A 478 -2.14 -10.98 18.52
N LEU A 479 -2.81 -9.85 18.27
CA LEU A 479 -3.31 -8.93 19.28
C LEU A 479 -4.29 -9.63 20.24
N SER A 480 -5.15 -10.50 19.73
CA SER A 480 -6.05 -11.30 20.55
C SER A 480 -5.30 -12.24 21.49
N LYS A 481 -4.28 -12.93 20.98
CA LYS A 481 -3.50 -13.88 21.78
C LYS A 481 -2.65 -13.19 22.85
N ILE A 482 -2.03 -12.05 22.55
CA ILE A 482 -1.17 -11.34 23.53
C ILE A 482 -1.97 -10.54 24.54
N SER A 483 -3.17 -10.08 24.19
CA SER A 483 -4.04 -9.32 25.10
C SER A 483 -5.00 -10.21 25.90
N GLY A 484 -5.22 -11.45 25.45
CA GLY A 484 -6.27 -12.32 25.97
C GLY A 484 -7.70 -11.87 25.63
N SER A 485 -7.85 -10.85 24.76
CA SER A 485 -9.16 -10.36 24.31
C SER A 485 -9.60 -11.08 23.03
N SER A 486 -10.85 -11.54 22.99
CA SER A 486 -11.46 -12.06 21.76
C SER A 486 -12.11 -10.96 20.89
N ASP A 487 -12.03 -9.70 21.30
CA ASP A 487 -12.53 -8.53 20.56
C ASP A 487 -11.38 -7.52 20.44
N VAL A 488 -10.92 -7.29 19.22
CA VAL A 488 -9.73 -6.51 18.91
C VAL A 488 -10.07 -5.40 17.92
N ALA A 489 -9.50 -4.22 18.15
CA ALA A 489 -9.65 -3.08 17.26
C ALA A 489 -8.28 -2.56 16.80
N VAL A 490 -8.15 -2.34 15.50
CA VAL A 490 -6.94 -1.79 14.86
C VAL A 490 -7.31 -0.54 14.06
N GLY A 491 -6.50 0.50 14.19
CA GLY A 491 -6.63 1.71 13.37
C GLY A 491 -6.04 1.49 11.98
N ILE A 492 -6.77 1.84 10.94
CA ILE A 492 -6.31 1.75 9.54
C ILE A 492 -6.38 3.15 8.93
N PRO A 493 -5.24 3.73 8.49
CA PRO A 493 -5.27 4.97 7.74
C PRO A 493 -5.80 4.71 6.32
N VAL A 494 -6.65 5.61 5.84
CA VAL A 494 -7.12 5.66 4.44
C VAL A 494 -6.74 7.00 3.85
N ALA A 495 -6.44 7.03 2.55
CA ALA A 495 -5.96 8.25 1.89
C ALA A 495 -7.00 9.37 1.80
N GLY A 496 -8.30 9.04 1.77
CA GLY A 496 -9.40 10.03 1.68
C GLY A 496 -9.49 10.78 0.34
N ARG A 497 -8.80 10.30 -0.70
CA ARG A 497 -8.82 10.85 -2.08
C ARG A 497 -9.66 9.97 -2.99
N GLY A 498 -10.97 10.20 -2.95
CA GLY A 498 -11.95 9.46 -3.75
C GLY A 498 -12.27 10.10 -5.10
N ASP A 499 -11.60 11.18 -5.51
CA ASP A 499 -11.84 11.89 -6.75
C ASP A 499 -10.51 12.18 -7.46
N PRO A 500 -10.35 11.82 -8.76
CA PRO A 500 -9.12 12.08 -9.52
C PRO A 500 -8.70 13.55 -9.56
N ALA A 501 -9.63 14.50 -9.42
CA ALA A 501 -9.31 15.92 -9.33
C ALA A 501 -8.40 16.26 -8.13
N LEU A 502 -8.33 15.37 -7.14
CA LEU A 502 -7.50 15.50 -5.95
C LEU A 502 -6.11 14.89 -6.10
N ASP A 503 -5.81 14.13 -7.16
CA ASP A 503 -4.56 13.35 -7.26
C ASP A 503 -3.31 14.25 -7.27
N GLU A 504 -3.39 15.44 -7.87
CA GLU A 504 -2.28 16.41 -7.93
C GLU A 504 -2.20 17.35 -6.72
N LEU A 505 -3.16 17.31 -5.79
CA LEU A 505 -3.22 18.29 -4.69
C LEU A 505 -2.31 17.92 -3.53
N VAL A 506 -1.61 18.92 -2.98
CA VAL A 506 -1.05 18.84 -1.62
C VAL A 506 -2.12 19.26 -0.61
N GLY A 507 -2.40 18.41 0.37
CA GLY A 507 -3.44 18.63 1.37
C GLY A 507 -3.57 17.49 2.38
N PHE A 508 -4.44 17.65 3.38
CA PHE A 508 -4.65 16.64 4.43
C PHE A 508 -5.95 15.86 4.24
N PHE A 509 -5.90 14.75 3.51
CA PHE A 509 -7.08 13.95 3.19
C PHE A 509 -7.21 12.69 4.06
N VAL A 510 -6.12 12.28 4.71
CA VAL A 510 -6.06 11.02 5.47
C VAL A 510 -7.10 10.99 6.59
N ASN A 511 -7.82 9.87 6.66
CA ASN A 511 -8.71 9.55 7.78
C ASN A 511 -8.26 8.23 8.45
N THR A 512 -8.68 8.00 9.68
CA THR A 512 -8.41 6.76 10.43
C THR A 512 -9.71 5.98 10.62
N LEU A 513 -9.77 4.77 10.09
CA LEU A 513 -10.90 3.86 10.25
C LEU A 513 -10.60 2.85 11.36
N VAL A 514 -11.63 2.33 12.01
CA VAL A 514 -11.49 1.29 13.04
C VAL A 514 -11.89 -0.06 12.46
N LEU A 515 -10.95 -0.99 12.38
CA LEU A 515 -11.23 -2.39 12.07
C LEU A 515 -11.40 -3.17 13.38
N ARG A 516 -12.66 -3.49 13.69
CA ARG A 516 -13.03 -4.37 14.80
C ARG A 516 -13.18 -5.81 14.30
N VAL A 517 -12.48 -6.75 14.95
CA VAL A 517 -12.44 -8.17 14.64
C VAL A 517 -12.81 -8.97 15.88
N GLU A 518 -13.79 -9.87 15.75
CA GLU A 518 -14.30 -10.70 16.84
C GLU A 518 -13.87 -12.15 16.62
N LEU A 519 -13.07 -12.67 17.53
CA LEU A 519 -12.44 -14.00 17.51
C LEU A 519 -13.12 -14.98 18.48
N VAL A 520 -14.37 -14.69 18.86
CA VAL A 520 -15.18 -15.55 19.74
C VAL A 520 -15.47 -16.88 19.04
N GLY A 521 -15.33 -17.99 19.77
CA GLY A 521 -15.66 -19.33 19.26
C GLY A 521 -14.55 -20.01 18.47
N ASP A 522 -13.32 -19.49 18.54
CA ASP A 522 -12.12 -20.06 17.90
C ASP A 522 -12.32 -20.27 16.38
N PRO A 523 -12.49 -19.20 15.60
CA PRO A 523 -12.66 -19.30 14.15
C PRO A 523 -11.42 -19.89 13.47
N SER A 524 -11.61 -20.42 12.27
CA SER A 524 -10.51 -20.68 11.33
C SER A 524 -9.95 -19.37 10.78
N PHE A 525 -8.72 -19.39 10.27
CA PHE A 525 -8.15 -18.18 9.66
C PHE A 525 -8.96 -17.69 8.45
N ALA A 526 -9.50 -18.60 7.65
CA ALA A 526 -10.40 -18.28 6.54
C ALA A 526 -11.66 -17.52 6.98
N GLU A 527 -12.26 -17.91 8.12
CA GLU A 527 -13.41 -17.21 8.71
C GLU A 527 -13.02 -15.81 9.19
N VAL A 528 -11.85 -15.65 9.81
CA VAL A 528 -11.32 -14.34 10.21
C VAL A 528 -11.07 -13.45 8.99
N LEU A 529 -10.46 -13.99 7.93
CA LEU A 529 -10.18 -13.24 6.70
C LEU A 529 -11.48 -12.79 6.02
N ALA A 530 -12.51 -13.65 6.00
CA ALA A 530 -13.83 -13.27 5.50
C ALA A 530 -14.47 -12.14 6.33
N GLN A 531 -14.33 -12.20 7.66
CA GLN A 531 -14.80 -11.13 8.55
C GLN A 531 -14.04 -9.82 8.31
N VAL A 532 -12.71 -9.87 8.22
CA VAL A 532 -11.86 -8.70 7.92
C VAL A 532 -12.23 -8.10 6.57
N ARG A 533 -12.36 -8.91 5.51
CA ARG A 533 -12.80 -8.43 4.18
C ARG A 533 -14.12 -7.69 4.28
N ALA A 534 -15.14 -8.30 4.89
CA ALA A 534 -16.46 -7.69 5.03
C ALA A 534 -16.42 -6.37 5.83
N ARG A 535 -15.67 -6.34 6.93
CA ARG A 535 -15.54 -5.14 7.78
C ARG A 535 -14.73 -4.03 7.10
N CYS A 536 -13.64 -4.36 6.41
CA CYS A 536 -12.86 -3.38 5.65
C CYS A 536 -13.68 -2.74 4.53
N VAL A 537 -14.42 -3.53 3.75
CA VAL A 537 -15.27 -3.00 2.69
C VAL A 537 -16.33 -2.06 3.27
N ALA A 538 -17.02 -2.48 4.34
CA ALA A 538 -18.01 -1.64 4.99
C ALA A 538 -17.40 -0.38 5.63
N ALA A 539 -16.20 -0.47 6.21
CA ALA A 539 -15.46 0.67 6.74
C ALA A 539 -15.15 1.70 5.65
N ILE A 540 -14.70 1.25 4.48
CA ILE A 540 -14.38 2.11 3.33
C ILE A 540 -15.66 2.77 2.77
N GLU A 541 -16.80 2.07 2.74
CA GLU A 541 -18.10 2.68 2.36
C GLU A 541 -18.54 3.83 3.28
N HIS A 542 -18.05 3.86 4.52
CA HIS A 542 -18.39 4.85 5.53
C HIS A 542 -17.16 5.71 5.94
N GLN A 543 -16.17 5.82 5.07
CA GLN A 543 -14.88 6.45 5.38
C GLN A 543 -14.92 7.98 5.52
N ASP A 544 -16.05 8.63 5.19
CA ASP A 544 -16.13 10.09 5.16
C ASP A 544 -16.34 10.71 6.55
N VAL A 545 -16.67 9.89 7.56
CA VAL A 545 -16.83 10.33 8.95
C VAL A 545 -15.45 10.51 9.58
N PRO A 546 -15.09 11.70 10.08
CA PRO A 546 -13.85 11.87 10.82
C PRO A 546 -13.83 11.01 12.07
N PHE A 547 -12.67 10.40 12.34
CA PHE A 547 -12.45 9.52 13.49
C PHE A 547 -12.93 10.13 14.82
N GLU A 548 -12.72 11.42 15.05
CA GLU A 548 -13.09 12.14 16.27
C GLU A 548 -14.60 12.22 16.45
N ALA A 549 -15.37 12.35 15.36
CA ALA A 549 -16.83 12.30 15.46
C ALA A 549 -17.29 10.92 15.92
N VAL A 550 -16.59 9.85 15.52
CA VAL A 550 -16.84 8.49 16.00
C VAL A 550 -16.49 8.39 17.49
N VAL A 551 -15.34 8.92 17.92
CA VAL A 551 -14.94 8.98 19.33
C VAL A 551 -15.97 9.73 20.18
N ASP A 552 -16.35 10.94 19.77
CA ASP A 552 -17.34 11.76 20.47
C ASP A 552 -18.71 11.08 20.54
N ARG A 553 -19.12 10.39 19.47
CA ARG A 553 -20.40 9.69 19.41
C ARG A 553 -20.45 8.43 20.28
N LEU A 554 -19.33 7.71 20.41
CA LEU A 554 -19.19 6.56 21.31
C LEU A 554 -18.97 7.01 22.76
N ASN A 555 -18.39 8.19 22.95
CA ASN A 555 -18.10 8.82 24.24
C ASN A 555 -17.39 7.88 25.24
N PRO A 556 -16.22 7.30 24.88
CA PRO A 556 -15.44 6.46 25.79
C PRO A 556 -14.87 7.29 26.95
N ALA A 557 -14.39 6.63 28.01
CA ALA A 557 -13.68 7.30 29.08
C ALA A 557 -12.49 8.12 28.54
N ARG A 558 -12.53 9.45 28.70
CA ARG A 558 -11.46 10.34 28.24
C ARG A 558 -10.18 10.08 29.03
N SER A 559 -9.08 9.87 28.31
CA SER A 559 -7.77 9.59 28.86
C SER A 559 -6.73 10.34 28.04
N LEU A 560 -5.79 11.01 28.71
CA LEU A 560 -4.60 11.59 28.08
C LEU A 560 -3.44 10.60 28.06
N ALA A 561 -3.64 9.38 28.58
CA ALA A 561 -2.59 8.37 28.71
C ALA A 561 -2.38 7.55 27.42
N HIS A 562 -3.38 7.48 26.54
CA HIS A 562 -3.35 6.66 25.33
C HIS A 562 -4.36 7.18 24.30
N HIS A 563 -4.16 6.79 23.05
CA HIS A 563 -5.08 7.12 21.95
C HIS A 563 -6.48 6.52 22.21
N PRO A 564 -7.57 7.24 21.86
CA PRO A 564 -8.93 6.73 22.03
C PRO A 564 -9.23 5.60 21.03
N LEU A 565 -10.11 4.67 21.42
CA LEU A 565 -10.64 3.51 20.65
C LEU A 565 -9.64 2.47 20.15
N VAL A 566 -8.45 2.87 19.68
CA VAL A 566 -7.44 2.00 19.07
C VAL A 566 -6.05 2.34 19.62
N GLN A 567 -5.31 1.32 20.05
CA GLN A 567 -3.94 1.45 20.55
C GLN A 567 -2.89 1.04 19.50
N VAL A 568 -3.32 0.26 18.50
CA VAL A 568 -2.47 -0.27 17.44
C VAL A 568 -2.97 0.23 16.09
N GLY A 569 -2.09 0.86 15.33
CA GLY A 569 -2.31 1.25 13.93
C GLY A 569 -1.61 0.28 12.98
N LEU A 570 -2.20 0.04 11.81
CA LEU A 570 -1.59 -0.71 10.73
C LEU A 570 -1.81 0.01 9.38
N ALA A 571 -0.72 0.47 8.78
CA ALA A 571 -0.67 1.11 7.48
C ALA A 571 -0.04 0.19 6.43
N TRP A 572 -0.56 0.24 5.21
CA TRP A 572 -0.02 -0.45 4.05
C TRP A 572 0.42 0.56 3.00
N GLN A 573 1.72 0.68 2.77
CA GLN A 573 2.34 1.75 1.99
C GLN A 573 3.13 1.19 0.82
N ASN A 574 2.44 0.76 -0.24
CA ASN A 574 3.06 0.29 -1.48
C ASN A 574 3.72 1.42 -2.32
N THR A 575 3.70 2.65 -1.83
CA THR A 575 4.37 3.80 -2.46
C THR A 575 5.84 3.82 -2.04
N GLY A 576 6.75 3.68 -3.01
CA GLY A 576 8.19 3.74 -2.77
C GLY A 576 8.66 5.09 -2.20
N VAL A 577 9.96 5.16 -1.88
CA VAL A 577 10.60 6.39 -1.39
C VAL A 577 10.50 7.49 -2.45
N VAL A 578 9.88 8.62 -2.11
CA VAL A 578 9.71 9.75 -3.01
C VAL A 578 10.92 10.69 -2.91
N VAL A 579 11.61 10.88 -4.04
CA VAL A 579 12.67 11.87 -4.21
C VAL A 579 12.37 12.78 -5.42
N PRO A 580 12.63 14.09 -5.32
CA PRO A 580 12.47 14.99 -6.45
C PRO A 580 13.59 14.78 -7.47
N VAL A 581 13.34 15.15 -8.73
CA VAL A 581 14.38 15.19 -9.77
C VAL A 581 14.84 16.65 -9.92
N LEU A 582 16.05 16.96 -9.45
CA LEU A 582 16.60 18.32 -9.43
C LEU A 582 17.83 18.42 -10.37
N GLY A 583 17.58 18.36 -11.68
CA GLY A 583 18.66 18.35 -12.68
C GLY A 583 19.51 17.08 -12.57
N ASP A 584 20.84 17.23 -12.54
CA ASP A 584 21.79 16.12 -12.46
C ASP A 584 22.20 15.78 -11.01
N LEU A 585 21.45 16.26 -10.00
CA LEU A 585 21.75 15.97 -8.59
C LEU A 585 21.44 14.51 -8.25
N ASP A 586 22.37 13.89 -7.51
CA ASP A 586 22.14 12.60 -6.85
C ASP A 586 21.38 12.82 -5.55
N ILE A 587 20.19 12.24 -5.42
CA ILE A 587 19.27 12.51 -4.33
C ILE A 587 18.89 11.22 -3.63
N THR A 588 19.17 11.17 -2.34
CA THR A 588 18.77 10.05 -1.48
C THR A 588 17.93 10.57 -0.32
N ALA A 589 16.76 9.97 -0.08
CA ALA A 589 16.00 10.25 1.12
C ALA A 589 16.72 9.73 2.37
N VAL A 590 16.64 10.49 3.44
CA VAL A 590 17.12 10.10 4.77
C VAL A 590 15.91 9.86 5.64
N SER A 591 15.83 8.67 6.23
CA SER A 591 14.82 8.38 7.25
C SER A 591 15.18 9.18 8.51
N MET A 592 14.38 10.19 8.81
CA MET A 592 14.42 10.93 10.06
C MET A 592 13.03 10.96 10.65
N HIS A 593 12.93 10.58 11.91
CA HIS A 593 11.68 10.58 12.66
C HIS A 593 11.71 11.72 13.66
N THR A 594 10.54 12.26 13.98
CA THR A 594 10.33 13.24 15.05
C THR A 594 10.66 12.67 16.44
N GLN A 595 10.93 11.36 16.54
CA GLN A 595 11.05 10.59 17.79
C GLN A 595 9.81 10.72 18.66
N THR A 596 8.65 10.79 17.99
CA THR A 596 7.33 10.75 18.62
C THR A 596 6.63 9.46 18.25
N SER A 597 5.58 9.09 18.99
CA SER A 597 4.62 8.04 18.61
C SER A 597 3.24 8.40 19.12
N ARG A 598 2.29 8.54 18.20
CA ARG A 598 0.89 8.97 18.47
C ARG A 598 0.04 7.86 19.09
N MET A 599 0.29 6.64 18.67
CA MET A 599 -0.34 5.43 19.17
C MET A 599 0.67 4.61 19.96
N ASP A 600 0.20 3.59 20.67
CA ASP A 600 1.10 2.72 21.42
C ASP A 600 2.01 1.94 20.47
N LEU A 601 1.44 1.47 19.35
CA LEU A 601 2.15 0.82 18.24
C LEU A 601 1.57 1.28 16.90
N THR A 602 2.41 1.56 15.90
CA THR A 602 2.00 1.79 14.52
C THR A 602 2.89 0.98 13.59
N PHE A 603 2.31 -0.03 12.94
CA PHE A 603 2.97 -0.84 11.92
C PHE A 603 2.80 -0.15 10.57
N SER A 604 3.90 0.16 9.90
CA SER A 604 3.92 0.67 8.53
C SER A 604 4.63 -0.35 7.65
N LEU A 605 3.87 -1.11 6.87
CA LEU A 605 4.36 -2.22 6.05
C LEU A 605 4.11 -1.96 4.56
N ALA A 606 4.94 -2.56 3.73
CA ALA A 606 4.87 -2.44 2.27
C ALA A 606 5.36 -3.72 1.60
N GLU A 607 4.76 -4.06 0.46
CA GLU A 607 5.36 -5.03 -0.44
C GLU A 607 6.52 -4.39 -1.18
N ARG A 608 7.66 -5.08 -1.19
CA ARG A 608 8.84 -4.67 -1.96
C ARG A 608 8.87 -5.46 -3.26
N PHE A 609 9.26 -4.78 -4.33
CA PHE A 609 9.51 -5.38 -5.62
C PHE A 609 10.85 -4.89 -6.14
N THR A 610 11.52 -5.73 -6.92
CA THR A 610 12.73 -5.35 -7.68
C THR A 610 12.37 -4.41 -8.83
N GLU A 611 13.36 -3.76 -9.44
CA GLU A 611 13.15 -2.94 -10.65
C GLU A 611 12.51 -3.72 -11.81
N THR A 612 12.70 -5.03 -11.84
CA THR A 612 12.08 -5.94 -12.84
C THR A 612 10.68 -6.40 -12.44
N GLY A 613 10.13 -5.91 -11.33
CA GLY A 613 8.79 -6.25 -10.83
C GLY A 613 8.70 -7.59 -10.07
N GLU A 614 9.83 -8.22 -9.73
CA GLU A 614 9.82 -9.47 -8.96
C GLU A 614 9.65 -9.19 -7.45
N PRO A 615 8.89 -10.03 -6.70
CA PRO A 615 8.74 -9.90 -5.25
C PRO A 615 10.10 -9.84 -4.50
N ALA A 616 10.24 -8.88 -3.58
CA ALA A 616 11.45 -8.61 -2.80
C ALA A 616 11.21 -8.63 -1.27
N GLY A 617 10.12 -9.27 -0.84
CA GLY A 617 9.73 -9.42 0.56
C GLY A 617 8.76 -8.34 1.02
N ILE A 618 8.29 -8.47 2.26
CA ILE A 618 7.52 -7.42 2.94
C ILE A 618 8.50 -6.65 3.82
N GLY A 619 8.50 -5.33 3.71
CA GLY A 619 9.38 -4.45 4.49
C GLY A 619 8.59 -3.37 5.21
N GLY A 620 9.22 -2.70 6.17
CA GLY A 620 8.57 -1.61 6.88
C GLY A 620 9.21 -1.30 8.21
N ALA A 621 8.41 -0.76 9.12
CA ALA A 621 8.82 -0.46 10.48
C ALA A 621 7.65 -0.44 11.47
N VAL A 622 7.96 -0.58 12.74
CA VAL A 622 7.05 -0.33 13.87
C VAL A 622 7.51 0.91 14.60
N GLU A 623 6.66 1.94 14.61
CA GLU A 623 6.77 3.08 15.51
C GLU A 623 6.07 2.72 16.82
N TYR A 624 6.71 2.97 17.96
CA TYR A 624 6.16 2.61 19.27
C TYR A 624 6.47 3.66 20.32
N ARG A 625 5.64 3.68 21.36
CA ARG A 625 5.82 4.55 22.52
C ARG A 625 6.89 4.04 23.49
N SER A 626 7.95 4.83 23.65
CA SER A 626 9.11 4.50 24.49
C SER A 626 8.87 4.68 26.00
N ASP A 627 7.78 5.36 26.38
CA ASP A 627 7.37 5.51 27.78
C ASP A 627 6.67 4.26 28.34
N VAL A 628 6.13 3.40 27.47
CA VAL A 628 5.46 2.14 27.85
C VAL A 628 6.13 0.87 27.31
N PHE A 629 6.95 0.94 26.26
CA PHE A 629 7.65 -0.20 25.68
C PHE A 629 9.17 -0.03 25.59
N ASP A 630 9.87 -1.16 25.69
CA ASP A 630 11.29 -1.33 25.38
C ASP A 630 11.49 -1.89 23.97
N GLU A 631 12.60 -1.51 23.33
CA GLU A 631 12.96 -1.99 21.98
C GLU A 631 12.96 -3.53 21.89
N ALA A 632 13.50 -4.22 22.90
CA ALA A 632 13.57 -5.68 22.94
C ALA A 632 12.18 -6.35 22.92
N SER A 633 11.19 -5.75 23.60
CA SER A 633 9.81 -6.25 23.64
C SER A 633 9.13 -6.04 22.28
N ILE A 634 9.43 -4.95 21.59
CA ILE A 634 8.95 -4.69 20.23
C ILE A 634 9.56 -5.63 19.21
N CYS A 635 10.88 -5.88 19.26
CA CYS A 635 11.52 -6.91 18.43
C CYS A 635 10.87 -8.28 18.63
N THR A 636 10.61 -8.66 19.88
CA THR A 636 9.91 -9.91 20.20
C THR A 636 8.49 -9.92 19.61
N LEU A 637 7.76 -8.80 19.67
CA LEU A 637 6.43 -8.69 19.07
C LEU A 637 6.46 -8.82 17.54
N ILE A 638 7.48 -8.26 16.88
CA ILE A 638 7.69 -8.37 15.43
C ILE A 638 7.93 -9.84 15.04
N ASP A 639 8.82 -10.54 15.76
CA ASP A 639 9.11 -11.96 15.50
C ASP A 639 7.86 -12.83 15.69
N ARG A 640 7.06 -12.53 16.72
CA ARG A 640 5.77 -13.19 16.98
C ARG A 640 4.76 -12.90 15.86
N PHE A 641 4.74 -11.68 15.34
CA PHE A 641 3.87 -11.32 14.23
C PHE A 641 4.23 -12.09 12.96
N GLU A 642 5.52 -12.16 12.63
CA GLU A 642 6.00 -12.97 11.51
C GLU A 642 5.60 -14.43 11.67
N ARG A 643 5.83 -15.03 12.84
CA ARG A 643 5.48 -16.42 13.14
C ARG A 643 3.99 -16.69 12.98
N VAL A 644 3.15 -15.83 13.56
CA VAL A 644 1.69 -15.94 13.44
C VAL A 644 1.28 -15.82 11.98
N LEU A 645 1.85 -14.88 11.23
CA LEU A 645 1.55 -14.70 9.82
C LEU A 645 1.96 -15.95 9.00
N VAL A 646 3.16 -16.50 9.23
CA VAL A 646 3.65 -17.74 8.59
C VAL A 646 2.71 -18.90 8.87
N GLY A 647 2.36 -19.15 10.14
CA GLY A 647 1.48 -20.25 10.52
C GLY A 647 0.08 -20.14 9.91
N LEU A 648 -0.48 -18.92 9.86
CA LEU A 648 -1.80 -18.67 9.30
C LEU A 648 -1.86 -18.84 7.78
N VAL A 649 -0.80 -18.48 7.05
CA VAL A 649 -0.77 -18.62 5.57
C VAL A 649 -0.37 -20.02 5.08
N GLU A 650 0.11 -20.88 5.98
CA GLU A 650 0.41 -22.29 5.70
C GLU A 650 -0.85 -23.16 5.68
N ASP A 651 -1.75 -22.97 6.65
CA ASP A 651 -3.06 -23.64 6.69
C ASP A 651 -4.19 -22.67 7.06
N PRO A 652 -4.83 -22.03 6.07
CA PRO A 652 -5.94 -21.12 6.32
C PRO A 652 -7.18 -21.77 6.95
N GLN A 653 -7.29 -23.10 6.94
CA GLN A 653 -8.41 -23.83 7.57
C GLN A 653 -8.12 -24.17 9.04
N ALA A 654 -6.87 -24.01 9.49
CA ALA A 654 -6.51 -24.20 10.88
C ALA A 654 -7.25 -23.22 11.79
N ARG A 655 -7.58 -23.71 12.99
CA ARG A 655 -8.19 -22.90 14.06
C ARG A 655 -7.18 -21.89 14.56
N VAL A 656 -7.62 -20.68 14.85
CA VAL A 656 -6.76 -19.62 15.39
C VAL A 656 -6.06 -20.05 16.69
N SER A 657 -6.73 -20.86 17.53
CA SER A 657 -6.15 -21.43 18.75
C SER A 657 -4.87 -22.24 18.49
N SER A 658 -4.76 -22.95 17.36
CA SER A 658 -3.64 -23.82 17.02
C SER A 658 -2.36 -23.08 16.61
N VAL A 659 -2.45 -21.78 16.33
CA VAL A 659 -1.29 -20.98 15.92
C VAL A 659 -0.42 -20.66 17.13
N GLU A 660 0.83 -21.10 17.09
CA GLU A 660 1.81 -20.79 18.13
C GLU A 660 2.34 -19.36 18.00
N VAL A 661 2.36 -18.67 19.13
CA VAL A 661 2.91 -17.30 19.23
C VAL A 661 4.36 -17.35 19.68
N VAL A 662 4.68 -18.28 20.58
CA VAL A 662 6.02 -18.44 21.14
C VAL A 662 6.92 -19.26 20.21
N ASP A 663 8.23 -19.06 20.29
CA ASP A 663 9.17 -19.94 19.60
C ASP A 663 9.38 -21.27 20.35
N GLU A 664 10.09 -22.23 19.73
CA GLU A 664 10.36 -23.54 20.36
C GLU A 664 11.15 -23.43 21.68
N VAL A 665 11.98 -22.39 21.84
CA VAL A 665 12.81 -22.18 23.03
C VAL A 665 11.96 -21.59 24.18
N GLU A 666 11.11 -20.61 23.88
CA GLU A 666 10.11 -20.05 24.77
C GLU A 666 9.07 -21.12 25.15
N GLY A 667 8.62 -21.93 24.19
CA GLY A 667 7.72 -23.06 24.39
C GLY A 667 8.32 -24.08 25.35
N ALA A 668 9.55 -24.53 25.10
CA ALA A 668 10.27 -25.43 26.01
C ALA A 668 10.48 -24.82 27.41
N ARG A 669 10.62 -23.50 27.50
CA ARG A 669 10.74 -22.80 28.79
C ARG A 669 9.40 -22.68 29.53
N LEU A 670 8.30 -22.48 28.81
CA LEU A 670 6.95 -22.50 29.37
C LEU A 670 6.58 -23.92 29.83
N ASP A 671 6.89 -24.96 29.06
CA ASP A 671 6.70 -26.36 29.45
C ASP A 671 7.41 -26.71 30.78
N VAL A 672 8.56 -26.07 31.04
CA VAL A 672 9.29 -26.20 32.30
C VAL A 672 8.62 -25.42 33.45
N LEU A 673 7.92 -24.32 33.14
CA LEU A 673 7.22 -23.47 34.12
C LEU A 673 5.81 -24.00 34.46
N GLY A 674 5.23 -24.86 33.61
CA GLY A 674 3.86 -25.39 33.73
C GLY A 674 2.84 -24.44 33.14
#